data_AF-A0A517T7D6-F1
#
_entry.id   AF-A0A517T7D6-F1
#
_cell.length_a   1.000
_cell.length_b   1.000
_cell.length_c   1.000
_cell.angle_alpha   90.00
_cell.angle_beta   90.00
_cell.angle_gamma   90.00
#
_symmetry.space_group_name_H-M   'P 1'
#
loop_
_entity.id
_entity.type
_entity.pdbx_description
1 polymer ?
#
loop_
_entity_poly.entity_id
_entity_poly.type
_entity_poly.pdbx_seq_one_letter_code
_entity_poly.pdbx_strand_id
1 'polypeptide(L)'
;MRACSLRMPRRVCGCVLLAGAFLTILSGCSSYDWWRLKNDNKYGTTHPEEVVTQVDYTVPVNATIEHDPDPIQTMQPRTVLSDKDGACEYWDMSVEEAIQYGLMNSKVMRKLGGTVIRTPEAVTTRYDTAIQYTDPRTGPEAALAAFDAEFATRAFFENNDRAVNNRFFGGGTNFFVQDLNIYQTELRKRAATGSQFSLRSNTEYDANNAPANLFPSAWQTNIEAEVRQPLLQGNGLLFNRLAGPDSVPGVYNGVVIARVENEMTQAEFELALRDFVSDIVNAYWELYYSYRNLDVLKKARDRALTTWQSYDAQFRENRVDADREALAREQYYRFQLDVEAALAGRPTIGTQTGTGDGGGTFRGIGGVQTAERRLRLLMGVPITDCRMIRPTEISIEQPEIIYDWCAISAEALSRRPELRRQRLEVKQREMELAAARNYLSPRLDAIGLYRWRGFGNDLLAYDDPDPLASAVGNLADGEFQEWQLGVEFSVPLGRRLGHAAVQNAELLIARNRAILREQERQIVYDLSNAIAEKDRAYLAAQTSLNRFKASYNLLRSLDEQIDLGRDIDLDRLLDAQRRVVAAEVDFFTALSSYQVAQKNVHFEKSSLFEAFGVYLDGASDEMIPPITPAAPIEPPPAPAVSQDSKTPGDNFASTVSYEKPTIDRIETVAEALPTEQFNATPINWSEFAETDAEPLASEYVTVGQKNAVANEAVTSSPGWGARGDDQPKQHDESLQATPVDPFATSVE
;
A
#
# COMPACT_ATOMS: atom_id res chain seq x y z
N MET A 1 -8.31 -86.40 -23.84
CA MET A 1 -7.63 -86.69 -22.56
C MET A 1 -7.42 -85.38 -21.81
N ARG A 2 -7.70 -85.36 -20.49
CA ARG A 2 -7.34 -84.37 -19.46
C ARG A 2 -7.37 -82.87 -19.83
N ALA A 3 -8.44 -82.20 -19.39
CA ALA A 3 -8.38 -80.77 -19.07
C ALA A 3 -7.46 -80.52 -17.87
N CYS A 4 -6.86 -79.34 -17.78
CA CYS A 4 -6.12 -78.89 -16.59
C CYS A 4 -6.64 -77.52 -16.16
N SER A 5 -7.44 -77.50 -15.10
CA SER A 5 -8.05 -76.29 -14.54
C SER A 5 -7.18 -75.73 -13.41
N LEU A 6 -6.44 -74.64 -13.68
CA LEU A 6 -5.80 -73.87 -12.61
C LEU A 6 -6.84 -73.00 -11.89
N ARG A 7 -7.40 -73.53 -10.79
CA ARG A 7 -8.04 -72.71 -9.75
C ARG A 7 -6.96 -71.91 -9.01
N MET A 8 -6.83 -70.62 -9.32
CA MET A 8 -6.19 -69.68 -8.38
C MET A 8 -7.20 -69.29 -7.28
N PRO A 9 -6.79 -69.19 -6.00
CA PRO A 9 -7.68 -68.80 -4.91
C PRO A 9 -8.02 -67.30 -5.00
N ARG A 10 -9.33 -66.98 -5.04
CA ARG A 10 -9.86 -65.61 -5.18
C ARG A 10 -9.31 -64.60 -4.16
N ARG A 11 -8.92 -65.07 -2.95
CA ARG A 11 -8.33 -64.24 -1.88
C ARG A 11 -7.03 -63.52 -2.29
N VAL A 12 -6.25 -64.05 -3.25
CA VAL A 12 -4.98 -63.41 -3.67
C VAL A 12 -5.21 -62.24 -4.64
N CYS A 13 -6.26 -62.30 -5.47
CA CYS A 13 -6.50 -61.28 -6.49
C CYS A 13 -6.99 -59.94 -5.88
N GLY A 14 -7.84 -60.01 -4.83
CA GLY A 14 -8.27 -58.84 -4.07
C GLY A 14 -7.12 -58.13 -3.35
N CYS A 15 -6.23 -58.87 -2.69
CA CYS A 15 -5.06 -58.29 -2.00
C CYS A 15 -4.08 -57.61 -2.97
N VAL A 16 -3.89 -58.14 -4.19
CA VAL A 16 -3.01 -57.51 -5.19
C VAL A 16 -3.60 -56.22 -5.75
N LEU A 17 -4.92 -56.12 -5.93
CA LEU A 17 -5.59 -54.88 -6.33
C LEU A 17 -5.58 -53.82 -5.22
N LEU A 18 -5.82 -54.22 -3.96
CA LEU A 18 -5.69 -53.33 -2.80
C LEU A 18 -4.25 -52.83 -2.61
N ALA A 19 -3.24 -53.69 -2.78
CA ALA A 19 -1.83 -53.29 -2.73
C ALA A 19 -1.45 -52.35 -3.90
N GLY A 20 -1.99 -52.59 -5.09
CA GLY A 20 -1.82 -51.70 -6.25
C GLY A 20 -2.41 -50.31 -6.03
N ALA A 21 -3.59 -50.23 -5.42
CA ALA A 21 -4.22 -48.96 -5.03
C ALA A 21 -3.43 -48.24 -3.92
N PHE A 22 -2.87 -48.97 -2.95
CA PHE A 22 -2.04 -48.37 -1.89
C PHE A 22 -0.72 -47.79 -2.42
N LEU A 23 -0.12 -48.40 -3.46
CA LEU A 23 1.13 -47.93 -4.06
C LEU A 23 0.96 -46.68 -4.94
N THR A 24 -0.19 -46.48 -5.58
CA THR A 24 -0.47 -45.26 -6.35
C THR A 24 -0.80 -44.05 -5.48
N ILE A 25 -1.26 -44.26 -4.24
CA ILE A 25 -1.47 -43.19 -3.24
C ILE A 25 -0.12 -42.59 -2.76
N LEU A 26 0.98 -43.34 -2.84
CA LEU A 26 2.30 -42.95 -2.30
C LEU A 26 3.31 -42.44 -3.36
N SER A 27 3.02 -42.52 -4.65
CA SER A 27 3.99 -42.25 -5.74
C SER A 27 3.63 -41.05 -6.64
N GLY A 28 2.80 -40.12 -6.12
CA GLY A 28 2.28 -38.96 -6.86
C GLY A 28 3.24 -37.76 -7.09
N CYS A 29 4.51 -37.85 -6.72
CA CYS A 29 5.47 -36.74 -6.82
C CYS A 29 6.85 -37.21 -7.33
N SER A 30 7.12 -37.11 -8.64
CA SER A 30 8.45 -36.86 -9.26
C SER A 30 8.57 -37.16 -10.77
N SER A 31 7.62 -37.89 -11.40
CA SER A 31 7.89 -38.51 -12.72
C SER A 31 7.14 -37.95 -13.94
N TYR A 32 6.42 -36.81 -13.83
CA TYR A 32 5.58 -36.30 -14.92
C TYR A 32 6.21 -35.18 -15.78
N ASP A 33 7.37 -34.63 -15.40
CA ASP A 33 7.94 -33.45 -16.06
C ASP A 33 8.55 -33.75 -17.45
N TRP A 34 8.95 -34.99 -17.71
CA TRP A 34 9.71 -35.34 -18.92
C TRP A 34 8.88 -35.41 -20.22
N TRP A 35 7.55 -35.51 -20.13
CA TRP A 35 6.69 -35.63 -21.33
C TRP A 35 6.20 -34.28 -21.87
N ARG A 36 6.22 -33.21 -21.06
CA ARG A 36 5.60 -31.92 -21.41
C ARG A 36 6.45 -31.02 -22.31
N LEU A 37 7.76 -31.26 -22.38
CA LEU A 37 8.72 -30.40 -23.10
C LEU A 37 8.74 -30.55 -24.64
N LYS A 38 7.86 -31.35 -25.26
CA LYS A 38 7.99 -31.68 -26.69
C LYS A 38 6.84 -31.28 -27.62
N ASN A 39 5.63 -31.05 -27.11
CA ASN A 39 4.45 -30.74 -27.91
C ASN A 39 3.61 -29.62 -27.28
N ASP A 40 4.03 -28.35 -27.47
CA ASP A 40 3.13 -27.22 -27.79
C ASP A 40 3.93 -25.91 -27.91
N ASN A 41 4.45 -25.64 -29.12
CA ASN A 41 5.11 -24.38 -29.48
C ASN A 41 4.42 -23.77 -30.71
N LYS A 42 3.17 -23.32 -30.54
CA LYS A 42 2.41 -22.71 -31.66
C LYS A 42 1.43 -21.58 -31.31
N TYR A 43 1.22 -21.28 -30.04
CA TYR A 43 0.48 -20.10 -29.58
C TYR A 43 1.24 -19.44 -28.43
N GLY A 44 1.12 -18.11 -28.31
CA GLY A 44 2.09 -17.26 -27.62
C GLY A 44 2.30 -17.53 -26.13
N THR A 45 3.51 -17.18 -25.67
CA THR A 45 4.04 -17.26 -24.31
C THR A 45 3.09 -16.70 -23.23
N THR A 46 2.21 -17.56 -22.69
CA THR A 46 1.46 -17.36 -21.43
C THR A 46 1.06 -18.72 -20.84
N HIS A 47 2.04 -19.60 -20.64
CA HIS A 47 1.85 -20.69 -19.67
C HIS A 47 2.07 -20.12 -18.26
N PRO A 48 1.14 -20.31 -17.31
CA PRO A 48 1.41 -20.06 -15.89
C PRO A 48 2.22 -21.24 -15.33
N GLU A 49 3.43 -21.41 -15.86
CA GLU A 49 4.49 -22.27 -15.35
C GLU A 49 5.72 -21.37 -15.19
N GLU A 50 6.33 -21.39 -14.00
CA GLU A 50 7.04 -20.25 -13.37
C GLU A 50 6.06 -19.12 -12.99
N VAL A 51 5.81 -18.81 -11.71
CA VAL A 51 6.58 -19.05 -10.48
C VAL A 51 5.65 -19.62 -9.41
N VAL A 52 5.79 -20.91 -9.07
CA VAL A 52 5.33 -21.45 -7.78
C VAL A 52 6.57 -21.57 -6.90
N THR A 53 7.05 -20.43 -6.43
CA THR A 53 8.11 -20.36 -5.42
C THR A 53 7.68 -21.19 -4.21
N GLN A 54 8.59 -22.04 -3.73
CA GLN A 54 8.52 -22.54 -2.35
C GLN A 54 8.93 -21.38 -1.44
N VAL A 55 8.01 -20.44 -1.22
CA VAL A 55 8.12 -19.53 -0.09
C VAL A 55 7.61 -20.29 1.12
N ASP A 56 8.55 -20.77 1.95
CA ASP A 56 8.23 -21.30 3.27
C ASP A 56 7.79 -20.15 4.17
N TYR A 57 6.50 -19.80 4.09
CA TYR A 57 5.85 -18.86 5.01
C TYR A 57 5.65 -19.51 6.39
N THR A 58 6.72 -20.02 7.01
CA THR A 58 6.72 -20.33 8.44
C THR A 58 6.84 -19.04 9.25
N VAL A 59 5.84 -18.17 9.14
CA VAL A 59 5.63 -17.15 10.17
C VAL A 59 5.21 -17.92 11.42
N PRO A 60 5.98 -17.87 12.53
CA PRO A 60 5.54 -18.50 13.76
C PRO A 60 4.38 -17.66 14.33
N VAL A 61 3.14 -17.97 13.95
CA VAL A 61 1.91 -17.31 14.45
C VAL A 61 1.59 -17.77 15.89
N ASN A 62 2.61 -17.81 16.74
CA ASN A 62 2.45 -17.78 18.19
C ASN A 62 2.34 -16.32 18.66
N ALA A 63 1.40 -15.59 18.07
CA ALA A 63 0.98 -14.29 18.59
C ALA A 63 0.23 -14.52 19.90
N THR A 64 0.96 -14.53 21.02
CA THR A 64 0.34 -14.43 22.34
C THR A 64 -0.54 -13.19 22.37
N ILE A 65 -1.77 -13.32 22.90
CA ILE A 65 -2.70 -12.20 23.05
C ILE A 65 -2.18 -11.27 24.15
N GLU A 66 -1.22 -10.43 23.79
CA GLU A 66 -0.70 -9.35 24.63
C GLU A 66 -1.84 -8.40 24.95
N HIS A 67 -2.33 -8.47 26.19
CA HIS A 67 -3.14 -7.40 26.74
C HIS A 67 -2.21 -6.20 26.92
N ASP A 68 -2.48 -5.11 26.20
CA ASP A 68 -1.82 -3.83 26.44
C ASP A 68 -2.23 -3.36 27.85
N PRO A 69 -1.32 -3.40 28.85
CA PRO A 69 -1.73 -3.43 30.25
C PRO A 69 -2.02 -2.05 30.82
N ASP A 70 -1.52 -0.99 30.17
CA ASP A 70 -1.46 0.34 30.73
C ASP A 70 -2.48 1.30 30.10
N PRO A 71 -3.41 1.88 30.89
CA PRO A 71 -4.20 3.00 30.41
C PRO A 71 -3.27 4.18 30.10
N ILE A 72 -3.52 4.88 28.99
CA ILE A 72 -2.70 6.03 28.55
C ILE A 72 -2.77 7.16 29.61
N GLN A 73 -1.79 7.18 30.51
CA GLN A 73 -1.61 8.25 31.50
C GLN A 73 -0.67 9.32 30.92
N THR A 74 -1.25 10.35 30.32
CA THR A 74 -0.51 11.55 29.90
C THR A 74 -0.49 12.59 31.00
N MET A 75 0.67 13.20 31.24
CA MET A 75 0.79 14.42 32.05
C MET A 75 0.01 15.59 31.41
N GLN A 76 -0.12 16.71 32.14
CA GLN A 76 -0.76 17.90 31.57
C GLN A 76 0.06 18.43 30.37
N PRO A 77 -0.56 18.80 29.24
CA PRO A 77 0.16 19.36 28.11
C PRO A 77 0.81 20.71 28.48
N ARG A 78 2.05 20.89 28.03
CA ARG A 78 2.73 22.19 28.07
C ARG A 78 1.97 23.18 27.19
N THR A 79 1.80 24.39 27.71
CA THR A 79 1.11 25.51 27.05
C THR A 79 1.92 26.78 27.25
N VAL A 80 1.69 27.83 26.43
CA VAL A 80 2.37 29.13 26.54
C VAL A 80 2.33 29.74 27.95
N LEU A 81 1.27 29.46 28.72
CA LEU A 81 1.13 29.91 30.11
C LEU A 81 2.00 29.10 31.08
N SER A 82 2.19 27.81 30.83
CA SER A 82 3.02 26.90 31.63
C SER A 82 4.51 26.97 31.27
N ASP A 83 4.87 27.57 30.14
CA ASP A 83 6.23 27.58 29.59
C ASP A 83 7.10 28.74 30.14
N LYS A 84 6.55 29.60 31.01
CA LYS A 84 7.23 30.82 31.49
C LYS A 84 8.24 30.59 32.63
N ASP A 85 8.11 29.47 33.36
CA ASP A 85 8.75 29.32 34.69
C ASP A 85 9.68 28.09 34.84
N GLY A 86 10.03 27.36 33.77
CA GLY A 86 10.74 26.07 33.89
C GLY A 86 11.85 25.82 32.87
N ALA A 87 13.03 25.39 33.35
CA ALA A 87 14.09 24.85 32.51
C ALA A 87 13.61 23.58 31.76
N CYS A 88 13.92 23.48 30.47
CA CYS A 88 13.51 22.38 29.62
C CYS A 88 14.62 21.32 29.57
N GLU A 89 14.32 20.05 29.85
CA GLU A 89 15.18 18.95 29.43
C GLU A 89 14.97 18.75 27.92
N TYR A 90 15.96 19.12 27.11
CA TYR A 90 15.91 18.88 25.66
C TYR A 90 16.27 17.42 25.37
N TRP A 91 15.46 16.78 24.55
CA TRP A 91 15.76 15.48 23.96
C TRP A 91 16.22 15.71 22.52
N ASP A 92 17.52 15.84 22.35
CA ASP A 92 18.19 15.88 21.05
C ASP A 92 17.95 14.54 20.30
N MET A 93 17.46 14.60 19.06
CA MET A 93 17.00 13.43 18.27
C MET A 93 17.27 13.60 16.76
N SER A 94 17.72 12.55 16.07
CA SER A 94 17.88 12.51 14.59
C SER A 94 16.64 12.00 13.83
N VAL A 95 16.66 12.08 12.49
CA VAL A 95 15.58 11.54 11.63
C VAL A 95 15.46 10.02 11.79
N GLU A 96 16.58 9.31 11.79
CA GLU A 96 16.69 7.85 11.87
C GLU A 96 16.20 7.35 13.22
N GLU A 97 16.56 8.04 14.31
CA GLU A 97 16.05 7.74 15.64
C GLU A 97 14.52 7.90 15.70
N ALA A 98 13.97 8.97 15.10
CA ALA A 98 12.53 9.18 15.05
C ALA A 98 11.81 8.06 14.28
N ILE A 99 12.38 7.60 13.15
CA ILE A 99 11.89 6.43 12.41
C ILE A 99 11.98 5.17 13.28
N GLN A 100 13.11 4.93 13.94
CA GLN A 100 13.32 3.77 14.81
C GLN A 100 12.29 3.70 15.95
N TYR A 101 12.04 4.80 16.67
CA TYR A 101 10.99 4.87 17.69
C TYR A 101 9.60 4.59 17.11
N GLY A 102 9.29 5.16 15.93
CA GLY A 102 8.04 4.89 15.23
C GLY A 102 7.85 3.41 14.88
N LEU A 103 8.86 2.75 14.32
CA LEU A 103 8.78 1.34 13.94
C LEU A 103 8.74 0.40 15.15
N MET A 104 9.41 0.73 16.25
CA MET A 104 9.43 -0.10 17.47
C MET A 104 8.11 -0.01 18.27
N ASN A 105 7.55 1.19 18.42
CA ASN A 105 6.37 1.41 19.28
C ASN A 105 5.03 1.28 18.54
N SER A 106 5.02 1.35 17.21
CA SER A 106 3.77 1.42 16.44
C SER A 106 3.22 0.05 16.02
N LYS A 107 2.25 -0.47 16.77
CA LYS A 107 1.46 -1.66 16.40
C LYS A 107 0.51 -1.44 15.21
N VAL A 108 0.15 -0.17 14.95
CA VAL A 108 -0.87 0.28 13.98
C VAL A 108 -0.27 1.39 13.12
N MET A 109 -0.36 1.34 11.79
CA MET A 109 0.22 2.38 10.93
C MET A 109 -0.64 3.65 10.97
N ARG A 110 -0.35 4.54 11.93
CA ARG A 110 -1.16 5.72 12.23
C ARG A 110 -1.00 6.77 11.12
N LYS A 111 -2.09 7.06 10.40
CA LYS A 111 -2.18 8.26 9.56
C LYS A 111 -2.70 9.45 10.35
N LEU A 112 -2.16 10.62 10.07
CA LEU A 112 -2.61 11.88 10.68
C LEU A 112 -4.01 12.25 10.18
N GLY A 113 -4.78 12.99 10.99
CA GLY A 113 -6.19 13.34 10.68
C GLY A 113 -7.26 12.46 11.36
N GLY A 114 -6.86 11.47 12.18
CA GLY A 114 -7.78 10.72 13.04
C GLY A 114 -8.53 9.59 12.34
N THR A 115 -7.95 9.00 11.29
CA THR A 115 -8.48 7.80 10.61
C THR A 115 -8.74 6.65 11.59
N VAL A 116 -7.85 6.44 12.56
CA VAL A 116 -8.00 5.44 13.66
C VAL A 116 -9.30 5.61 14.44
N ILE A 117 -9.84 6.83 14.55
CA ILE A 117 -11.08 7.12 15.27
C ILE A 117 -12.30 7.08 14.33
N ARG A 118 -12.14 7.53 13.08
CA ARG A 118 -13.24 7.68 12.11
C ARG A 118 -13.57 6.41 11.33
N THR A 119 -12.54 5.63 11.00
CA THR A 119 -12.60 4.46 10.11
C THR A 119 -11.57 3.41 10.60
N PRO A 120 -11.73 2.86 11.81
CA PRO A 120 -10.75 1.94 12.41
C PRO A 120 -10.48 0.70 11.55
N GLU A 121 -11.50 0.18 10.87
CA GLU A 121 -11.43 -0.98 9.97
C GLU A 121 -10.55 -0.75 8.73
N ALA A 122 -10.27 0.50 8.37
CA ALA A 122 -9.45 0.86 7.21
C ALA A 122 -8.00 1.19 7.57
N VAL A 123 -7.58 0.98 8.82
CA VAL A 123 -6.22 1.26 9.28
C VAL A 123 -5.41 -0.03 9.31
N THR A 124 -4.34 -0.06 8.53
CA THR A 124 -3.45 -1.21 8.46
C THR A 124 -2.62 -1.38 9.73
N THR A 125 -2.40 -2.63 10.12
CA THR A 125 -1.64 -3.02 11.31
C THR A 125 -0.51 -3.99 10.95
N ARG A 126 0.39 -4.25 11.92
CA ARG A 126 1.42 -5.29 11.76
C ARG A 126 0.84 -6.71 11.65
N TYR A 127 -0.45 -6.90 11.95
CA TYR A 127 -1.10 -8.20 11.99
C TYR A 127 -1.80 -8.58 10.67
N ASP A 128 -2.07 -7.63 9.77
CA ASP A 128 -2.99 -7.83 8.63
C ASP A 128 -2.56 -8.96 7.70
N THR A 129 -1.25 -9.07 7.41
CA THR A 129 -0.68 -10.15 6.60
C THR A 129 -0.86 -11.52 7.25
N ALA A 130 -0.66 -11.60 8.57
CA ALA A 130 -0.88 -12.83 9.34
C ALA A 130 -2.37 -13.18 9.46
N ILE A 131 -3.25 -12.17 9.56
CA ILE A 131 -4.71 -12.34 9.56
C ILE A 131 -5.18 -12.89 8.20
N GLN A 132 -4.76 -12.31 7.08
CA GLN A 132 -5.09 -12.81 5.74
C GLN A 132 -4.56 -14.24 5.52
N TYR A 133 -3.33 -14.52 5.94
CA TYR A 133 -2.75 -15.86 5.83
C TYR A 133 -3.52 -16.92 6.63
N THR A 134 -4.01 -16.54 7.82
CA THR A 134 -4.77 -17.42 8.72
C THR A 134 -6.30 -17.35 8.56
N ASP A 135 -6.82 -16.60 7.57
CA ASP A 135 -8.26 -16.47 7.34
C ASP A 135 -8.87 -17.84 6.96
N PRO A 136 -9.85 -18.37 7.71
CA PRO A 136 -10.45 -19.69 7.48
C PRO A 136 -11.34 -19.76 6.22
N ARG A 137 -11.46 -18.70 5.42
CA ARG A 137 -12.31 -18.60 4.22
C ARG A 137 -11.51 -18.35 2.94
N THR A 138 -10.46 -17.52 3.03
CA THR A 138 -9.66 -17.06 1.88
C THR A 138 -8.16 -17.28 2.05
N GLY A 139 -7.68 -17.58 3.26
CA GLY A 139 -6.26 -17.81 3.51
C GLY A 139 -5.71 -19.04 2.77
N PRO A 140 -4.40 -19.11 2.48
CA PRO A 140 -3.79 -20.27 1.81
C PRO A 140 -4.07 -21.60 2.53
N GLU A 141 -4.09 -21.60 3.86
CA GLU A 141 -4.41 -22.79 4.66
C GLU A 141 -5.88 -23.21 4.53
N ALA A 142 -6.83 -22.27 4.42
CA ALA A 142 -8.24 -22.59 4.15
C ALA A 142 -8.42 -23.22 2.76
N ALA A 143 -7.69 -22.72 1.76
CA ALA A 143 -7.68 -23.30 0.42
C ALA A 143 -7.01 -24.69 0.37
N LEU A 144 -6.07 -24.99 1.27
CA LEU A 144 -5.47 -26.32 1.44
C LEU A 144 -6.42 -27.27 2.19
N ALA A 145 -7.09 -26.80 3.24
CA ALA A 145 -8.05 -27.58 4.03
C ALA A 145 -9.23 -28.11 3.19
N ALA A 146 -9.55 -27.48 2.06
CA ALA A 146 -10.51 -28.00 1.08
C ALA A 146 -10.10 -29.36 0.44
N PHE A 147 -8.86 -29.83 0.65
CA PHE A 147 -8.34 -31.14 0.24
C PHE A 147 -8.10 -32.11 1.40
N ASP A 148 -8.47 -31.74 2.63
CA ASP A 148 -8.30 -32.59 3.80
C ASP A 148 -9.21 -33.82 3.78
N ALA A 149 -8.93 -34.75 4.68
CA ALA A 149 -9.75 -35.93 4.91
C ALA A 149 -10.85 -35.63 5.92
N GLU A 150 -12.11 -35.70 5.49
CA GLU A 150 -13.28 -35.56 6.34
C GLU A 150 -13.68 -36.94 6.89
N PHE A 151 -13.78 -37.06 8.22
CA PHE A 151 -14.34 -38.22 8.89
C PHE A 151 -15.69 -37.85 9.51
N ALA A 152 -16.76 -38.50 9.04
CA ALA A 152 -18.12 -38.28 9.50
C ALA A 152 -18.70 -39.60 10.03
N THR A 153 -19.35 -39.56 11.19
CA THR A 153 -20.15 -40.69 11.69
C THR A 153 -21.57 -40.21 12.02
N ARG A 154 -22.56 -41.02 11.66
CA ARG A 154 -24.00 -40.73 11.76
C ARG A 154 -24.69 -41.97 12.32
N ALA A 155 -25.60 -41.77 13.26
CA ALA A 155 -26.45 -42.83 13.81
C ALA A 155 -27.90 -42.35 13.78
N PHE A 156 -28.74 -43.05 13.04
CA PHE A 156 -30.17 -42.81 12.95
C PHE A 156 -30.93 -43.96 13.62
N PHE A 157 -32.00 -43.63 14.33
CA PHE A 157 -32.85 -44.57 15.06
C PHE A 157 -34.29 -44.23 14.68
N GLU A 158 -34.95 -45.12 13.95
CA GLU A 158 -36.30 -44.93 13.41
C GLU A 158 -37.24 -46.00 13.95
N ASN A 159 -38.41 -45.59 14.43
CA ASN A 159 -39.53 -46.49 14.67
C ASN A 159 -40.62 -46.16 13.64
N ASN A 160 -40.81 -47.08 12.71
CA ASN A 160 -41.63 -46.95 11.53
C ASN A 160 -42.90 -47.82 11.65
N ASP A 161 -43.97 -47.26 12.20
CA ASP A 161 -45.33 -47.85 12.18
C ASP A 161 -46.17 -47.23 11.05
N ARG A 162 -46.57 -48.05 10.08
CA ARG A 162 -47.37 -47.62 8.92
C ARG A 162 -48.33 -48.70 8.43
N ALA A 163 -49.54 -48.28 8.09
CA ALA A 163 -50.47 -49.12 7.33
C ALA A 163 -50.06 -49.16 5.85
N VAL A 164 -50.02 -50.35 5.25
CA VAL A 164 -49.69 -50.55 3.83
C VAL A 164 -50.90 -51.03 3.04
N ASN A 165 -51.15 -50.38 1.90
CA ASN A 165 -52.32 -50.66 1.06
C ASN A 165 -52.23 -52.01 0.29
N ASN A 166 -51.05 -52.63 0.26
CA ASN A 166 -50.85 -53.93 -0.36
C ASN A 166 -49.97 -54.83 0.52
N ARG A 167 -50.58 -55.91 1.02
CA ARG A 167 -49.99 -56.90 1.92
C ARG A 167 -48.69 -57.53 1.40
N PHE A 168 -48.51 -57.62 0.07
CA PHE A 168 -47.27 -58.14 -0.52
C PHE A 168 -46.08 -57.19 -0.29
N PHE A 169 -46.30 -55.88 -0.46
CA PHE A 169 -45.26 -54.87 -0.18
C PHE A 169 -45.02 -54.65 1.32
N GLY A 170 -45.95 -55.07 2.18
CA GLY A 170 -45.76 -55.19 3.63
C GLY A 170 -45.08 -56.47 4.10
N GLY A 171 -44.46 -57.24 3.20
CA GLY A 171 -43.82 -58.52 3.54
C GLY A 171 -44.77 -59.58 4.11
N GLY A 172 -46.09 -59.40 3.95
CA GLY A 172 -47.14 -60.27 4.48
C GLY A 172 -48.00 -59.65 5.59
N THR A 173 -47.75 -58.41 6.03
CA THR A 173 -48.61 -57.66 6.97
C THR A 173 -49.36 -56.51 6.29
N ASN A 174 -50.45 -56.02 6.92
CA ASN A 174 -51.13 -54.77 6.54
C ASN A 174 -50.73 -53.58 7.44
N PHE A 175 -50.17 -53.88 8.61
CA PHE A 175 -49.62 -52.92 9.57
C PHE A 175 -48.15 -53.28 9.74
N PHE A 176 -47.29 -52.51 9.10
CA PHE A 176 -45.85 -52.73 9.09
C PHE A 176 -45.25 -51.94 10.25
N VAL A 177 -44.65 -52.66 11.20
CA VAL A 177 -43.94 -52.10 12.34
C VAL A 177 -42.48 -52.52 12.21
N GLN A 178 -41.59 -51.53 12.28
CA GLN A 178 -40.15 -51.69 12.10
C GLN A 178 -39.38 -50.79 13.08
N ASP A 179 -38.42 -51.36 13.79
CA ASP A 179 -37.34 -50.61 14.45
C ASP A 179 -36.09 -50.72 13.55
N LEU A 180 -35.64 -49.57 13.02
CA LEU A 180 -34.54 -49.46 12.06
C LEU A 180 -33.43 -48.57 12.63
N ASN A 181 -32.23 -49.12 12.80
CA ASN A 181 -31.05 -48.35 13.23
C ASN A 181 -30.00 -48.34 12.12
N ILE A 182 -29.57 -47.16 11.69
CA ILE A 182 -28.56 -46.98 10.63
C ILE A 182 -27.34 -46.27 11.20
N TYR A 183 -26.23 -47.00 11.29
CA TYR A 183 -24.92 -46.49 11.66
C TYR A 183 -24.07 -46.33 10.40
N GLN A 184 -23.78 -45.09 10.00
CA GLN A 184 -22.93 -44.79 8.85
C GLN A 184 -21.66 -44.09 9.32
N THR A 185 -20.50 -44.65 8.99
CA THR A 185 -19.20 -44.01 9.17
C THR A 185 -18.53 -43.82 7.81
N GLU A 186 -18.13 -42.60 7.47
CA GLU A 186 -17.56 -42.20 6.19
C GLU A 186 -16.23 -41.49 6.41
N LEU A 187 -15.18 -41.94 5.71
CA LEU A 187 -13.92 -41.23 5.54
C LEU A 187 -13.81 -40.82 4.07
N ARG A 188 -13.83 -39.51 3.79
CA ARG A 188 -13.77 -38.94 2.44
C ARG A 188 -12.53 -38.06 2.30
N LYS A 189 -11.81 -38.14 1.18
CA LYS A 189 -10.69 -37.26 0.85
C LYS A 189 -10.73 -36.87 -0.64
N ARG A 190 -10.42 -35.62 -0.96
CA ARG A 190 -10.24 -35.17 -2.34
C ARG A 190 -8.77 -34.96 -2.66
N ALA A 191 -8.31 -35.45 -3.81
CA ALA A 191 -6.94 -35.23 -4.28
C ALA A 191 -6.82 -33.91 -5.08
N ALA A 192 -5.60 -33.39 -5.17
CA ALA A 192 -5.27 -32.19 -5.94
C ALA A 192 -5.59 -32.30 -7.45
N THR A 193 -5.80 -33.51 -7.97
CA THR A 193 -6.25 -33.77 -9.36
C THR A 193 -7.76 -33.61 -9.56
N GLY A 194 -8.53 -33.46 -8.48
CA GLY A 194 -10.00 -33.41 -8.47
C GLY A 194 -10.66 -34.75 -8.14
N SER A 195 -9.93 -35.87 -8.09
CA SER A 195 -10.51 -37.18 -7.76
C SER A 195 -10.89 -37.28 -6.28
N GLN A 196 -12.10 -37.77 -6.01
CA GLN A 196 -12.62 -38.02 -4.68
C GLN A 196 -12.52 -39.51 -4.34
N PHE A 197 -11.96 -39.80 -3.17
CA PHE A 197 -11.93 -41.12 -2.55
C PHE A 197 -12.87 -41.09 -1.35
N SER A 198 -13.72 -42.11 -1.18
CA SER A 198 -14.47 -42.29 0.06
C SER A 198 -14.57 -43.75 0.46
N LEU A 199 -14.25 -44.03 1.71
CA LEU A 199 -14.44 -45.32 2.38
C LEU A 199 -15.60 -45.15 3.36
N ARG A 200 -16.69 -45.90 3.16
CA ARG A 200 -17.86 -45.88 4.06
C ARG A 200 -18.07 -47.25 4.67
N SER A 201 -18.52 -47.27 5.92
CA SER A 201 -18.99 -48.44 6.64
C SER A 201 -20.44 -48.15 7.05
N ASN A 202 -21.39 -48.88 6.46
CA ASN A 202 -22.80 -48.75 6.78
C ASN A 202 -23.23 -50.04 7.49
N THR A 203 -23.66 -49.92 8.74
CA THR A 203 -24.22 -51.01 9.54
C THR A 203 -25.67 -50.68 9.87
N GLU A 204 -26.56 -51.53 9.40
CA GLU A 204 -28.02 -51.40 9.48
C GLU A 204 -28.55 -52.53 10.37
N TYR A 205 -29.44 -52.19 11.29
CA TYR A 205 -30.26 -53.14 12.05
C TYR A 205 -31.70 -52.94 11.64
N ASP A 206 -32.35 -53.98 11.16
CA ASP A 206 -33.76 -53.98 10.78
C ASP A 206 -34.48 -55.07 11.57
N ALA A 207 -35.32 -54.67 12.53
CA ALA A 207 -36.25 -55.54 13.23
C ALA A 207 -37.68 -55.19 12.80
N ASN A 208 -38.34 -56.07 12.05
CA ASN A 208 -39.67 -55.78 11.53
C ASN A 208 -40.59 -57.01 11.51
N ASN A 209 -41.90 -56.75 11.49
CA ASN A 209 -42.93 -57.77 11.66
C ASN A 209 -43.30 -58.55 10.38
N ALA A 210 -42.51 -58.49 9.30
CA ALA A 210 -42.81 -59.17 8.05
C ALA A 210 -42.67 -60.70 8.17
N PRO A 211 -43.74 -61.50 8.02
CA PRO A 211 -43.70 -62.96 8.17
C PRO A 211 -42.92 -63.70 7.07
N ALA A 212 -42.39 -62.99 6.07
CA ALA A 212 -41.53 -63.53 5.02
C ALA A 212 -40.02 -63.37 5.30
N ASN A 213 -39.62 -62.73 6.40
CA ASN A 213 -38.21 -62.57 6.75
C ASN A 213 -37.56 -63.90 7.17
N LEU A 214 -36.26 -64.03 6.94
CA LEU A 214 -35.46 -65.17 7.42
C LEU A 214 -35.29 -65.13 8.95
N PHE A 215 -35.18 -63.92 9.51
CA PHE A 215 -35.00 -63.65 10.94
C PHE A 215 -35.95 -62.52 11.38
N PRO A 216 -36.45 -62.50 12.63
CA PRO A 216 -37.28 -61.41 13.15
C PRO A 216 -36.55 -60.06 13.23
N SER A 217 -35.22 -60.11 13.39
CA SER A 217 -34.32 -58.97 13.26
C SER A 217 -33.07 -59.41 12.51
N ALA A 218 -32.47 -58.52 11.73
CA ALA A 218 -31.21 -58.80 11.05
C ALA A 218 -30.28 -57.59 11.12
N TRP A 219 -28.98 -57.88 11.09
CA TRP A 219 -27.92 -56.91 10.88
C TRP A 219 -27.35 -57.06 9.48
N GLN A 220 -27.29 -55.95 8.74
CA GLN A 220 -26.61 -55.83 7.46
C GLN A 220 -25.43 -54.87 7.64
N THR A 221 -24.21 -55.35 7.49
CA THR A 221 -23.01 -54.51 7.47
C THR A 221 -22.42 -54.47 6.08
N ASN A 222 -22.00 -53.30 5.61
CA ASN A 222 -21.23 -53.19 4.38
C ASN A 222 -20.09 -52.18 4.52
N ILE A 223 -18.96 -52.52 3.94
CA ILE A 223 -17.82 -51.61 3.75
C ILE A 223 -17.73 -51.32 2.26
N GLU A 224 -17.87 -50.05 1.88
CA GLU A 224 -17.79 -49.61 0.49
C GLU A 224 -16.63 -48.64 0.26
N ALA A 225 -15.84 -48.89 -0.78
CA ALA A 225 -14.78 -48.01 -1.25
C ALA A 225 -15.18 -47.44 -2.62
N GLU A 226 -15.39 -46.12 -2.68
CA GLU A 226 -15.72 -45.36 -3.87
C GLU A 226 -14.51 -44.53 -4.32
N VAL A 227 -14.23 -44.55 -5.62
CA VAL A 227 -13.32 -43.65 -6.32
C VAL A 227 -14.10 -42.96 -7.43
N ARG A 228 -14.21 -41.63 -7.35
CA ARG A 228 -14.79 -40.78 -8.39
C ARG A 228 -13.71 -39.90 -8.98
N GLN A 229 -13.43 -40.06 -10.28
CA GLN A 229 -12.42 -39.29 -10.99
C GLN A 229 -13.07 -38.44 -12.10
N PRO A 230 -13.08 -37.10 -11.99
CA PRO A 230 -13.45 -36.24 -13.10
C PRO A 230 -12.42 -36.37 -14.23
N LEU A 231 -12.89 -36.52 -15.46
CA LEU A 231 -12.05 -36.69 -16.66
C LEU A 231 -11.99 -35.42 -17.53
N LEU A 232 -13.02 -34.57 -17.48
CA LEU A 232 -13.14 -33.34 -18.28
C LEU A 232 -13.25 -32.11 -17.37
N GLN A 233 -14.44 -31.52 -17.18
CA GLN A 233 -14.63 -30.46 -16.19
C GLN A 233 -14.22 -30.95 -14.80
N GLY A 234 -13.50 -30.12 -14.03
CA GLY A 234 -13.00 -30.48 -12.69
C GLY A 234 -11.72 -31.32 -12.67
N ASN A 235 -11.27 -31.85 -13.80
CA ASN A 235 -10.02 -32.60 -13.90
C ASN A 235 -8.79 -31.67 -13.91
N GLY A 236 -7.68 -32.16 -13.35
CA GLY A 236 -6.35 -31.61 -13.51
C GLY A 236 -5.89 -30.74 -12.35
N LEU A 237 -4.57 -30.76 -12.11
CA LEU A 237 -3.92 -30.01 -11.03
C LEU A 237 -4.14 -28.50 -11.15
N LEU A 238 -4.08 -27.97 -12.38
CA LEU A 238 -4.23 -26.53 -12.64
C LEU A 238 -5.61 -26.02 -12.20
N PHE A 239 -6.70 -26.66 -12.64
CA PHE A 239 -8.04 -26.20 -12.27
C PHE A 239 -8.28 -26.25 -10.76
N ASN A 240 -7.93 -27.36 -10.11
CA ASN A 240 -8.16 -27.51 -8.67
C ASN A 240 -7.28 -26.57 -7.83
N ARG A 241 -6.05 -26.25 -8.28
CA ARG A 241 -5.16 -25.26 -7.64
C ARG A 241 -5.57 -23.80 -7.87
N LEU A 242 -6.20 -23.48 -9.00
CA LEU A 242 -6.68 -22.12 -9.31
C LEU A 242 -8.08 -21.85 -8.75
N ALA A 243 -9.05 -22.72 -9.06
CA ALA A 243 -10.45 -22.49 -8.73
C ALA A 243 -10.81 -22.97 -7.31
N GLY A 244 -10.19 -24.05 -6.85
CA GLY A 244 -10.62 -24.79 -5.66
C GLY A 244 -11.67 -25.86 -5.98
N PRO A 245 -11.81 -26.90 -5.13
CA PRO A 245 -12.54 -28.11 -5.45
C PRO A 245 -14.07 -27.95 -5.49
N ASP A 246 -14.64 -27.07 -4.67
CA ASP A 246 -16.08 -26.80 -4.60
C ASP A 246 -16.44 -25.41 -5.15
N SER A 247 -15.66 -24.95 -6.14
CA SER A 247 -15.86 -23.66 -6.77
C SER A 247 -17.15 -23.57 -7.58
N VAL A 248 -17.64 -22.33 -7.71
CA VAL A 248 -18.84 -21.95 -8.45
C VAL A 248 -18.41 -20.88 -9.47
N PRO A 249 -18.96 -20.83 -10.69
CA PRO A 249 -18.63 -19.77 -11.65
C PRO A 249 -18.75 -18.36 -11.03
N GLY A 250 -17.62 -17.65 -10.93
CA GLY A 250 -17.52 -16.33 -10.32
C GLY A 250 -16.99 -16.29 -8.88
N VAL A 251 -16.74 -17.43 -8.22
CA VAL A 251 -16.09 -17.51 -6.90
C VAL A 251 -15.01 -18.60 -6.94
N TYR A 252 -13.74 -18.19 -6.80
CA TYR A 252 -12.57 -19.04 -7.02
C TYR A 252 -11.58 -18.89 -5.86
N ASN A 253 -11.55 -19.87 -4.96
CA ASN A 253 -10.71 -19.88 -3.76
C ASN A 253 -9.68 -21.03 -3.84
N GLY A 254 -8.96 -21.13 -4.95
CA GLY A 254 -7.88 -22.11 -5.09
C GLY A 254 -6.59 -21.64 -4.41
N VAL A 255 -5.76 -22.60 -4.00
CA VAL A 255 -4.49 -22.39 -3.27
C VAL A 255 -3.58 -21.34 -3.92
N VAL A 256 -3.54 -21.26 -5.25
CA VAL A 256 -2.70 -20.28 -5.96
C VAL A 256 -3.31 -18.88 -5.94
N ILE A 257 -4.64 -18.77 -6.02
CA ILE A 257 -5.33 -17.47 -5.88
C ILE A 257 -5.17 -16.95 -4.45
N ALA A 258 -5.42 -17.77 -3.44
CA ALA A 258 -5.22 -17.42 -2.02
C ALA A 258 -3.78 -16.97 -1.71
N ARG A 259 -2.77 -17.58 -2.37
CA ARG A 259 -1.38 -17.13 -2.27
C ARG A 259 -1.14 -15.76 -2.90
N VAL A 260 -1.68 -15.51 -4.10
CA VAL A 260 -1.57 -14.21 -4.77
C VAL A 260 -2.30 -13.11 -3.97
N GLU A 261 -3.42 -13.44 -3.33
CA GLU A 261 -4.10 -12.52 -2.40
C GLU A 261 -3.22 -12.18 -1.19
N ASN A 262 -2.53 -13.16 -0.60
CA ASN A 262 -1.58 -12.91 0.48
C ASN A 262 -0.38 -12.03 0.03
N GLU A 263 0.15 -12.25 -1.18
CA GLU A 263 1.19 -11.38 -1.78
C GLU A 263 0.68 -9.95 -2.06
N MET A 264 -0.58 -9.79 -2.44
CA MET A 264 -1.22 -8.49 -2.59
C MET A 264 -1.35 -7.78 -1.23
N THR A 265 -1.80 -8.47 -0.18
CA THR A 265 -1.87 -7.92 1.19
C THR A 265 -0.48 -7.54 1.72
N GLN A 266 0.57 -8.30 1.39
CA GLN A 266 1.94 -7.92 1.72
C GLN A 266 2.37 -6.62 1.03
N ALA A 267 2.00 -6.41 -0.24
CA ALA A 267 2.25 -5.14 -0.93
C ALA A 267 1.44 -3.96 -0.38
N GLU A 268 0.22 -4.21 0.13
CA GLU A 268 -0.59 -3.20 0.82
C GLU A 268 0.01 -2.79 2.18
N PHE A 269 0.55 -3.76 2.93
CA PHE A 269 1.31 -3.48 4.15
C PHE A 269 2.58 -2.64 3.85
N GLU A 270 3.32 -2.98 2.79
CA GLU A 270 4.51 -2.23 2.37
C GLU A 270 4.17 -0.78 1.98
N LEU A 271 3.06 -0.56 1.26
CA LEU A 271 2.52 0.77 0.95
C LEU A 271 2.24 1.58 2.22
N ALA A 272 1.52 0.98 3.18
CA ALA A 272 1.17 1.66 4.42
C ALA A 272 2.41 1.98 5.29
N LEU A 273 3.41 1.10 5.28
CA LEU A 273 4.70 1.32 5.94
C LEU A 273 5.47 2.46 5.28
N ARG A 274 5.49 2.54 3.94
CA ARG A 274 6.11 3.63 3.16
C ARG A 274 5.48 4.97 3.51
N ASP A 275 4.14 5.03 3.52
CA ASP A 275 3.39 6.23 3.88
C ASP A 275 3.67 6.65 5.34
N PHE A 276 3.70 5.70 6.28
CA PHE A 276 3.97 5.96 7.69
C PHE A 276 5.39 6.51 7.93
N VAL A 277 6.42 5.92 7.31
CA VAL A 277 7.80 6.44 7.38
C VAL A 277 7.89 7.84 6.76
N SER A 278 7.22 8.06 5.61
CA SER A 278 7.16 9.38 4.97
C SER A 278 6.48 10.43 5.87
N ASP A 279 5.38 10.09 6.55
CA ASP A 279 4.70 10.97 7.50
C ASP A 279 5.56 11.30 8.74
N ILE A 280 6.37 10.35 9.25
CA ILE A 280 7.35 10.62 10.33
C ILE A 280 8.39 11.64 9.86
N VAL A 281 9.01 11.43 8.70
CA VAL A 281 10.04 12.34 8.15
C VAL A 281 9.44 13.73 7.87
N ASN A 282 8.23 13.78 7.33
CA ASN A 282 7.47 15.02 7.11
C ASN A 282 7.24 15.78 8.43
N ALA A 283 6.83 15.07 9.51
CA ALA A 283 6.61 15.67 10.82
C ALA A 283 7.92 16.13 11.51
N TYR A 284 9.03 15.41 11.29
CA TYR A 284 10.36 15.81 11.78
C TYR A 284 10.82 17.12 11.14
N TRP A 285 10.74 17.25 9.80
CA TRP A 285 11.13 18.49 9.12
C TRP A 285 10.21 19.67 9.45
N GLU A 286 8.93 19.43 9.73
CA GLU A 286 8.01 20.45 10.24
C GLU A 286 8.39 20.90 11.65
N LEU A 287 8.85 20.00 12.53
CA LEU A 287 9.40 20.35 13.84
C LEU A 287 10.70 21.15 13.71
N TYR A 288 11.65 20.71 12.87
CA TYR A 288 12.90 21.42 12.59
C TYR A 288 12.65 22.86 12.15
N TYR A 289 11.77 23.05 11.16
CA TYR A 289 11.38 24.38 10.70
C TYR A 289 10.76 25.21 11.82
N SER A 290 9.86 24.63 12.63
CA SER A 290 9.19 25.36 13.72
C SER A 290 10.18 25.90 14.77
N TYR A 291 11.27 25.17 15.05
CA TYR A 291 12.37 25.67 15.88
C TYR A 291 13.13 26.82 15.25
N ARG A 292 13.47 26.72 13.95
CA ARG A 292 14.17 27.80 13.23
C ARG A 292 13.31 29.06 13.19
N ASN A 293 12.03 28.95 12.84
CA ASN A 293 11.10 30.08 12.85
C ASN A 293 10.98 30.72 14.25
N LEU A 294 10.89 29.92 15.31
CA LEU A 294 10.87 30.42 16.69
C LEU A 294 12.17 31.16 17.06
N ASP A 295 13.34 30.67 16.64
CA ASP A 295 14.64 31.31 16.89
C ASP A 295 14.75 32.68 16.19
N VAL A 296 14.37 32.76 14.90
CA VAL A 296 14.31 34.02 14.15
C VAL A 296 13.40 35.04 14.84
N LEU A 297 12.20 34.61 15.24
CA LEU A 297 11.23 35.50 15.88
C LEU A 297 11.66 35.92 17.30
N LYS A 298 12.37 35.08 18.05
CA LYS A 298 13.00 35.48 19.32
C LYS A 298 14.03 36.60 19.09
N LYS A 299 14.97 36.40 18.15
CA LYS A 299 15.97 37.42 17.78
C LYS A 299 15.32 38.73 17.33
N ALA A 300 14.23 38.65 16.56
CA ALA A 300 13.43 39.81 16.13
C ALA A 300 12.82 40.58 17.31
N ARG A 301 12.15 39.86 18.21
CA ARG A 301 11.48 40.39 19.41
C ARG A 301 12.49 41.01 20.37
N ASP A 302 13.68 40.41 20.51
CA ASP A 302 14.74 40.90 21.39
C ASP A 302 15.41 42.18 20.80
N ARG A 303 15.63 42.24 19.47
CA ARG A 303 16.09 43.48 18.78
C ARG A 303 15.05 44.60 18.78
N ALA A 304 13.76 44.27 18.65
CA ALA A 304 12.70 45.25 18.79
C ALA A 304 12.57 45.77 20.23
N LEU A 305 12.86 44.94 21.24
CA LEU A 305 12.91 45.36 22.64
C LEU A 305 14.03 46.37 22.90
N THR A 306 15.25 46.13 22.42
CA THR A 306 16.36 47.09 22.58
C THR A 306 16.09 48.40 21.82
N THR A 307 15.46 48.32 20.65
CA THR A 307 15.00 49.49 19.89
C THR A 307 13.92 50.27 20.66
N TRP A 308 12.92 49.60 21.23
CA TRP A 308 11.90 50.25 22.04
C TRP A 308 12.49 50.90 23.31
N GLN A 309 13.37 50.22 24.03
CA GLN A 309 14.02 50.74 25.23
C GLN A 309 14.85 52.00 24.97
N SER A 310 15.58 52.07 23.84
CA SER A 310 16.36 53.27 23.51
C SER A 310 15.47 54.46 23.14
N TYR A 311 14.35 54.23 22.46
CA TYR A 311 13.38 55.28 22.12
C TYR A 311 12.54 55.73 23.33
N ASP A 312 12.14 54.83 24.24
CA ASP A 312 11.48 55.18 25.52
C ASP A 312 12.41 56.00 26.43
N ALA A 313 13.70 55.69 26.48
CA ALA A 313 14.68 56.51 27.19
C ALA A 313 14.79 57.93 26.60
N GLN A 314 14.86 58.06 25.27
CA GLN A 314 14.91 59.38 24.60
C GLN A 314 13.60 60.17 24.73
N PHE A 315 12.44 59.48 24.73
CA PHE A 315 11.13 60.09 24.99
C PHE A 315 11.04 60.68 26.40
N ARG A 316 11.52 59.95 27.43
CA ARG A 316 11.59 60.46 28.82
C ARG A 316 12.52 61.68 28.96
N GLU A 317 13.53 61.80 28.12
CA GLU A 317 14.41 62.97 28.02
C GLU A 317 13.83 64.11 27.16
N ASN A 318 12.60 63.97 26.63
CA ASN A 318 11.95 64.88 25.67
C ASN A 318 12.79 65.14 24.39
N ARG A 319 13.59 64.15 23.95
CA ARG A 319 14.39 64.24 22.71
C ARG A 319 13.66 63.70 21.47
N VAL A 320 12.58 62.96 21.67
CA VAL A 320 11.84 62.22 20.64
C VAL A 320 10.34 62.36 20.89
N ASP A 321 9.57 62.44 19.80
CA ASP A 321 8.10 62.52 19.84
C ASP A 321 7.45 61.21 20.29
N ALA A 322 6.27 61.31 20.92
CA ALA A 322 5.51 60.15 21.41
C ALA A 322 5.19 59.13 20.30
N ASP A 323 5.00 59.59 19.06
CA ASP A 323 4.63 58.74 17.92
C ASP A 323 5.74 57.72 17.58
N ARG A 324 7.02 58.12 17.69
CA ARG A 324 8.16 57.21 17.44
C ARG A 324 8.30 56.16 18.52
N GLU A 325 8.09 56.54 19.78
CA GLU A 325 8.08 55.60 20.91
C GLU A 325 6.94 54.58 20.78
N ALA A 326 5.73 55.06 20.45
CA ALA A 326 4.56 54.22 20.22
C ALA A 326 4.75 53.24 19.05
N LEU A 327 5.41 53.66 17.97
CA LEU A 327 5.73 52.80 16.83
C LEU A 327 6.73 51.69 17.20
N ALA A 328 7.82 52.01 17.89
CA ALA A 328 8.78 51.01 18.36
C ALA A 328 8.14 50.01 19.33
N ARG A 329 7.24 50.50 20.21
CA ARG A 329 6.45 49.70 21.14
C ARG A 329 5.47 48.75 20.42
N GLU A 330 4.78 49.21 19.38
CA GLU A 330 3.91 48.37 18.54
C GLU A 330 4.71 47.22 17.91
N GLN A 331 5.85 47.54 17.30
CA GLN A 331 6.68 46.57 16.60
C GLN A 331 7.23 45.48 17.56
N TYR A 332 7.54 45.84 18.81
CA TYR A 332 7.88 44.89 19.87
C TYR A 332 6.70 43.96 20.22
N TYR A 333 5.51 44.51 20.50
CA TYR A 333 4.36 43.68 20.86
C TYR A 333 3.87 42.79 19.72
N ARG A 334 4.03 43.23 18.47
CA ARG A 334 3.81 42.41 17.28
C ARG A 334 4.74 41.20 17.26
N PHE A 335 6.06 41.39 17.38
CA PHE A 335 6.98 40.25 17.40
C PHE A 335 6.81 39.36 18.64
N GLN A 336 6.37 39.92 19.79
CA GLN A 336 6.00 39.11 20.96
C GLN A 336 4.81 38.19 20.66
N LEU A 337 3.77 38.68 19.97
CA LEU A 337 2.65 37.87 19.51
C LEU A 337 3.10 36.79 18.51
N ASP A 338 4.00 37.12 17.58
CA ASP A 338 4.54 36.16 16.62
C ASP A 338 5.37 35.06 17.31
N VAL A 339 6.16 35.38 18.35
CA VAL A 339 6.88 34.39 19.17
C VAL A 339 5.93 33.47 19.94
N GLU A 340 4.89 34.02 20.57
CA GLU A 340 3.90 33.21 21.29
C GLU A 340 3.13 32.28 20.34
N ALA A 341 2.81 32.75 19.13
CA ALA A 341 2.21 31.95 18.07
C ALA A 341 3.15 30.86 17.54
N ALA A 342 4.44 31.14 17.33
CA ALA A 342 5.43 30.18 16.86
C ALA A 342 5.81 29.13 17.92
N LEU A 343 5.71 29.46 19.21
CA LEU A 343 5.92 28.50 20.30
C LEU A 343 4.76 27.51 20.40
N ALA A 344 3.52 27.99 20.48
CA ALA A 344 2.33 27.13 20.62
C ALA A 344 1.99 26.37 19.33
N GLY A 345 2.05 27.10 18.21
CA GLY A 345 1.41 26.72 16.96
C GLY A 345 -0.11 26.82 16.99
N ARG A 346 -0.73 26.81 15.81
CA ARG A 346 -2.16 26.54 15.63
C ARG A 346 -2.33 25.08 15.18
N PRO A 347 -3.36 24.35 15.64
CA PRO A 347 -3.62 22.98 15.18
C PRO A 347 -4.19 23.00 13.74
N THR A 348 -3.30 23.00 12.76
CA THR A 348 -3.59 22.94 11.32
C THR A 348 -3.08 21.63 10.69
N ILE A 349 -3.57 21.29 9.51
CA ILE A 349 -3.06 20.16 8.71
C ILE A 349 -1.74 20.59 8.07
N GLY A 350 -0.61 20.07 8.57
CA GLY A 350 0.72 20.29 7.98
C GLY A 350 1.07 19.25 6.91
N THR A 351 2.34 18.87 6.84
CA THR A 351 2.90 18.06 5.75
C THR A 351 2.55 16.58 5.93
N GLN A 352 1.82 15.97 4.98
CA GLN A 352 1.29 14.60 5.07
C GLN A 352 1.20 13.98 3.67
N THR A 353 1.39 12.67 3.58
CA THR A 353 1.21 11.88 2.35
C THR A 353 -0.23 11.97 1.81
N GLY A 354 -0.38 11.83 0.49
CA GLY A 354 -1.68 11.78 -0.19
C GLY A 354 -2.51 13.08 -0.14
N THR A 355 -1.97 14.19 0.37
CA THR A 355 -2.69 15.48 0.47
C THR A 355 -2.24 16.46 -0.62
N GLY A 356 -2.54 16.11 -1.87
CA GLY A 356 -2.29 16.92 -3.08
C GLY A 356 -1.01 16.56 -3.85
N ASP A 357 -0.10 15.80 -3.22
CA ASP A 357 1.07 15.15 -3.82
C ASP A 357 1.30 13.82 -3.08
N GLY A 358 1.99 12.85 -3.70
CA GLY A 358 2.17 11.51 -3.15
C GLY A 358 2.94 11.52 -1.83
N GLY A 359 4.21 11.94 -1.89
CA GLY A 359 5.07 12.13 -0.71
C GLY A 359 4.66 13.26 0.25
N GLY A 360 3.78 14.18 -0.19
CA GLY A 360 3.27 15.31 0.57
C GLY A 360 4.07 16.61 0.38
N THR A 361 3.40 17.76 0.46
CA THR A 361 4.00 19.10 0.21
C THR A 361 4.31 19.85 1.50
N PHE A 362 5.53 20.39 1.63
CA PHE A 362 5.92 21.17 2.80
C PHE A 362 5.12 22.47 2.90
N ARG A 363 4.56 22.76 4.08
CA ARG A 363 3.66 23.92 4.27
C ARG A 363 4.24 25.06 5.10
N GLY A 364 5.23 24.81 5.94
CA GLY A 364 5.74 25.81 6.90
C GLY A 364 4.70 26.32 7.91
N ILE A 365 3.58 25.60 8.11
CA ILE A 365 2.52 26.00 9.03
C ILE A 365 2.63 25.18 10.31
N GLY A 366 2.93 25.84 11.43
CA GLY A 366 2.94 25.18 12.73
C GLY A 366 3.62 26.04 13.79
N GLY A 367 3.80 25.43 14.96
CA GLY A 367 4.64 25.95 16.03
C GLY A 367 5.09 24.80 16.91
N VAL A 368 6.19 25.01 17.64
CA VAL A 368 7.01 23.94 18.24
C VAL A 368 6.17 22.93 19.03
N GLN A 369 5.35 23.41 19.99
CA GLN A 369 4.54 22.54 20.83
C GLN A 369 3.50 21.71 20.04
N THR A 370 3.03 22.19 18.89
CA THR A 370 2.04 21.48 18.04
C THR A 370 2.72 20.51 17.07
N ALA A 371 3.87 20.88 16.50
CA ALA A 371 4.68 19.99 15.66
C ALA A 371 5.24 18.82 16.48
N GLU A 372 5.70 19.08 17.70
CA GLU A 372 6.21 18.05 18.60
C GLU A 372 5.14 17.02 18.97
N ARG A 373 3.94 17.48 19.39
CA ARG A 373 2.81 16.58 19.69
C ARG A 373 2.40 15.70 18.50
N ARG A 374 2.59 16.18 17.26
CA ARG A 374 2.37 15.39 16.04
C ARG A 374 3.44 14.32 15.85
N LEU A 375 4.71 14.69 15.98
CA LEU A 375 5.82 13.72 15.87
C LEU A 375 5.69 12.64 16.94
N ARG A 376 5.38 13.01 18.19
CA ARG A 376 5.13 12.07 19.30
C ARG A 376 3.99 11.08 19.00
N LEU A 377 2.88 11.56 18.43
CA LEU A 377 1.74 10.73 18.04
C LEU A 377 2.10 9.68 16.99
N LEU A 378 2.94 10.05 16.01
CA LEU A 378 3.43 9.11 15.00
C LEU A 378 4.42 8.09 15.60
N MET A 379 5.40 8.57 16.38
CA MET A 379 6.40 7.73 17.04
C MET A 379 5.84 6.80 18.14
N GLY A 380 4.55 6.93 18.48
CA GLY A 380 3.90 6.12 19.52
C GLY A 380 4.42 6.38 20.94
N VAL A 381 5.15 7.48 21.16
CA VAL A 381 5.66 7.88 22.48
C VAL A 381 4.63 8.73 23.24
N PRO A 382 4.75 8.91 24.57
CA PRO A 382 3.83 9.76 25.33
C PRO A 382 3.70 11.17 24.73
N ILE A 383 2.46 11.57 24.45
CA ILE A 383 2.11 12.85 23.80
C ILE A 383 2.63 14.07 24.59
N THR A 384 2.79 13.90 25.89
CA THR A 384 3.24 14.91 26.85
C THR A 384 4.20 14.25 27.84
N ASP A 385 5.38 14.83 28.00
CA ASP A 385 6.41 14.45 28.96
C ASP A 385 7.11 15.72 29.46
N CYS A 386 7.96 15.63 30.47
CA CYS A 386 8.77 16.74 30.98
C CYS A 386 9.88 17.20 30.02
N ARG A 387 10.15 16.42 28.97
CA ARG A 387 11.17 16.65 27.94
C ARG A 387 10.59 17.36 26.71
N MET A 388 11.44 18.00 25.93
CA MET A 388 11.08 18.63 24.65
C MET A 388 12.01 18.13 23.53
N ILE A 389 11.45 17.55 22.46
CA ILE A 389 12.24 16.97 21.35
C ILE A 389 12.87 18.08 20.50
N ARG A 390 14.20 18.04 20.34
CA ARG A 390 14.98 18.97 19.52
C ARG A 390 15.65 18.23 18.36
N PRO A 391 15.30 18.55 17.10
CA PRO A 391 16.00 18.02 15.93
C PRO A 391 17.49 18.37 15.93
N THR A 392 18.36 17.36 15.79
CA THR A 392 19.83 17.54 15.74
C THR A 392 20.38 17.75 14.33
N GLU A 393 19.63 17.39 13.30
CA GLU A 393 20.08 17.45 11.90
C GLU A 393 20.49 18.88 11.48
N ILE A 394 21.70 19.04 10.94
CA ILE A 394 22.23 20.34 10.49
C ILE A 394 22.26 20.36 8.96
N SER A 395 21.20 20.89 8.35
CA SER A 395 21.01 20.90 6.89
C SER A 395 21.57 22.14 6.17
N ILE A 396 22.48 22.91 6.78
CA ILE A 396 22.90 24.21 6.24
C ILE A 396 23.80 24.06 5.00
N GLU A 397 24.60 22.99 4.94
CA GLU A 397 25.46 22.66 3.81
C GLU A 397 24.98 21.37 3.15
N GLN A 398 24.30 21.48 2.00
CA GLN A 398 23.97 20.31 1.18
C GLN A 398 24.32 20.57 -0.29
N PRO A 399 24.98 19.60 -0.96
CA PRO A 399 25.23 19.69 -2.39
C PRO A 399 23.93 19.51 -3.18
N GLU A 400 23.92 20.00 -4.41
CA GLU A 400 22.86 19.66 -5.34
C GLU A 400 22.95 18.17 -5.71
N ILE A 401 21.86 17.44 -5.49
CA ILE A 401 21.72 16.07 -5.98
C ILE A 401 21.05 16.13 -7.35
N ILE A 402 21.73 15.52 -8.33
CA ILE A 402 21.27 15.38 -9.71
C ILE A 402 20.89 13.91 -9.92
N TYR A 403 19.67 13.66 -10.38
CA TYR A 403 19.17 12.32 -10.67
C TYR A 403 19.11 12.07 -12.18
N ASP A 404 19.50 10.88 -12.64
CA ASP A 404 19.24 10.47 -14.02
C ASP A 404 17.78 10.02 -14.17
N TRP A 405 17.01 10.79 -14.95
CA TRP A 405 15.60 10.52 -15.27
C TRP A 405 15.36 9.10 -15.79
N CYS A 406 16.24 8.59 -16.66
CA CYS A 406 16.06 7.27 -17.27
C CYS A 406 16.20 6.15 -16.23
N ALA A 407 17.18 6.25 -15.34
CA ALA A 407 17.36 5.31 -14.23
C ALA A 407 16.19 5.35 -13.24
N ILE A 408 15.81 6.52 -12.73
CA ILE A 408 14.79 6.63 -11.67
C ILE A 408 13.36 6.32 -12.15
N SER A 409 13.04 6.59 -13.43
CA SER A 409 11.73 6.24 -13.99
C SER A 409 11.58 4.73 -14.21
N ALA A 410 12.65 4.06 -14.65
CA ALA A 410 12.70 2.60 -14.70
C ALA A 410 12.66 1.96 -13.30
N GLU A 411 13.35 2.56 -12.32
CA GLU A 411 13.29 2.15 -10.91
C GLU A 411 11.86 2.27 -10.34
N ALA A 412 11.21 3.43 -10.51
CA ALA A 412 9.85 3.67 -10.04
C ALA A 412 8.82 2.69 -10.64
N LEU A 413 8.92 2.39 -11.94
CA LEU A 413 8.00 1.48 -12.63
C LEU A 413 8.24 -0.01 -12.31
N SER A 414 9.42 -0.36 -11.80
CA SER A 414 9.77 -1.75 -11.44
C SER A 414 9.56 -2.06 -9.96
N ARG A 415 9.98 -1.17 -9.06
CA ARG A 415 9.99 -1.39 -7.60
C ARG A 415 8.69 -1.04 -6.86
N ARG A 416 7.83 -0.18 -7.39
CA ARG A 416 6.65 0.32 -6.65
C ARG A 416 5.67 -0.78 -6.23
N PRO A 417 5.36 -0.93 -4.92
CA PRO A 417 4.43 -1.96 -4.43
C PRO A 417 3.00 -1.77 -4.94
N GLU A 418 2.57 -0.53 -5.25
CA GLU A 418 1.26 -0.27 -5.87
C GLU A 418 1.13 -0.90 -7.28
N LEU A 419 2.20 -0.86 -8.09
CA LEU A 419 2.25 -1.54 -9.37
C LEU A 419 2.41 -3.05 -9.22
N ARG A 420 3.20 -3.51 -8.24
CA ARG A 420 3.32 -4.95 -7.93
C ARG A 420 1.94 -5.54 -7.58
N ARG A 421 1.19 -4.89 -6.68
CA ARG A 421 -0.19 -5.26 -6.32
C ARG A 421 -1.11 -5.28 -7.54
N GLN A 422 -1.09 -4.25 -8.39
CA GLN A 422 -1.95 -4.22 -9.58
C GLN A 422 -1.56 -5.28 -10.62
N ARG A 423 -0.27 -5.58 -10.80
CA ARG A 423 0.21 -6.67 -11.68
C ARG A 423 -0.22 -8.04 -11.14
N LEU A 424 -0.17 -8.26 -9.83
CA LEU A 424 -0.73 -9.45 -9.17
C LEU A 424 -2.24 -9.54 -9.38
N GLU A 425 -2.98 -8.43 -9.26
CA GLU A 425 -4.42 -8.40 -9.53
C GLU A 425 -4.75 -8.73 -11.00
N VAL A 426 -3.96 -8.27 -11.97
CA VAL A 426 -4.11 -8.68 -13.39
C VAL A 426 -3.85 -10.18 -13.56
N LYS A 427 -2.77 -10.72 -12.96
CA LYS A 427 -2.49 -12.17 -12.97
C LYS A 427 -3.62 -12.97 -12.31
N GLN A 428 -4.21 -12.48 -11.22
CA GLN A 428 -5.38 -13.09 -10.58
C GLN A 428 -6.54 -13.22 -11.58
N ARG A 429 -6.93 -12.12 -12.26
CA ARG A 429 -8.01 -12.16 -13.27
C ARG A 429 -7.69 -13.10 -14.45
N GLU A 430 -6.43 -13.22 -14.85
CA GLU A 430 -6.00 -14.17 -15.89
C GLU A 430 -6.14 -15.64 -15.43
N MET A 431 -5.85 -15.94 -14.15
CA MET A 431 -6.11 -17.24 -13.54
C MET A 431 -7.61 -17.53 -13.39
N GLU A 432 -8.41 -16.54 -13.00
CA GLU A 432 -9.87 -16.64 -12.95
C GLU A 432 -10.48 -16.93 -14.34
N LEU A 433 -9.95 -16.33 -15.41
CA LEU A 433 -10.34 -16.64 -16.78
C LEU A 433 -9.99 -18.09 -17.17
N ALA A 434 -8.81 -18.58 -16.78
CA ALA A 434 -8.43 -19.97 -17.00
C ALA A 434 -9.36 -20.95 -16.25
N ALA A 435 -9.73 -20.63 -15.00
CA ALA A 435 -10.74 -21.37 -14.24
C ALA A 435 -12.13 -21.31 -14.92
N ALA A 436 -12.60 -20.12 -15.28
CA ALA A 436 -13.89 -19.90 -15.94
C ALA A 436 -14.03 -20.69 -17.25
N ARG A 437 -12.96 -20.78 -18.05
CA ARG A 437 -12.92 -21.58 -19.29
C ARG A 437 -13.17 -23.06 -19.03
N ASN A 438 -12.74 -23.63 -17.90
CA ASN A 438 -13.02 -25.04 -17.58
C ASN A 438 -14.52 -25.30 -17.34
N TYR A 439 -15.31 -24.30 -16.96
CA TYR A 439 -16.77 -24.42 -16.82
C TYR A 439 -17.52 -24.50 -18.16
N LEU A 440 -16.83 -24.28 -19.29
CA LEU A 440 -17.37 -24.59 -20.62
C LEU A 440 -17.22 -26.08 -20.97
N SER A 441 -16.35 -26.82 -20.29
CA SER A 441 -16.20 -28.27 -20.48
C SER A 441 -17.44 -29.02 -19.96
N PRO A 442 -17.85 -30.13 -20.60
CA PRO A 442 -18.83 -31.04 -20.02
C PRO A 442 -18.25 -31.77 -18.80
N ARG A 443 -19.12 -32.23 -17.88
CA ARG A 443 -18.72 -33.15 -16.80
C ARG A 443 -18.72 -34.57 -17.35
N LEU A 444 -17.65 -35.31 -17.05
CA LEU A 444 -17.48 -36.70 -17.39
C LEU A 444 -16.70 -37.35 -16.26
N ASP A 445 -17.39 -38.08 -15.39
CA ASP A 445 -16.80 -38.67 -14.18
C ASP A 445 -16.73 -40.18 -14.35
N ALA A 446 -15.56 -40.77 -14.12
CA ALA A 446 -15.42 -42.21 -13.94
C ALA A 446 -15.69 -42.55 -12.47
N ILE A 447 -16.56 -43.53 -12.22
CA ILE A 447 -16.95 -43.99 -10.89
C ILE A 447 -16.59 -45.46 -10.76
N GLY A 448 -15.76 -45.78 -9.78
CA GLY A 448 -15.48 -47.15 -9.36
C GLY A 448 -15.91 -47.35 -7.91
N LEU A 449 -16.79 -48.31 -7.67
CA LEU A 449 -17.31 -48.63 -6.35
C LEU A 449 -17.15 -50.12 -6.08
N TYR A 450 -16.56 -50.46 -4.93
CA TYR A 450 -16.40 -51.83 -4.47
C TYR A 450 -17.06 -51.96 -3.09
N ARG A 451 -18.02 -52.88 -2.95
CA ARG A 451 -18.70 -53.14 -1.67
C ARG A 451 -18.43 -54.55 -1.18
N TRP A 452 -18.01 -54.64 0.07
CA TRP A 452 -17.97 -55.86 0.84
C TRP A 452 -19.22 -55.90 1.72
N ARG A 453 -20.02 -56.97 1.69
CA ARG A 453 -21.23 -57.10 2.50
C ARG A 453 -21.11 -58.26 3.48
N GLY A 454 -21.78 -58.12 4.62
CA GLY A 454 -22.07 -59.17 5.57
C GLY A 454 -23.51 -59.06 6.04
N PHE A 455 -24.18 -60.19 6.19
CA PHE A 455 -25.56 -60.29 6.64
C PHE A 455 -25.66 -61.36 7.72
N GLY A 456 -26.43 -61.10 8.77
CA GLY A 456 -26.71 -62.12 9.78
C GLY A 456 -27.82 -61.73 10.75
N ASN A 457 -28.24 -62.68 11.58
CA ASN A 457 -29.24 -62.47 12.64
C ASN A 457 -28.73 -61.47 13.70
N ASP A 458 -27.47 -61.63 14.12
CA ASP A 458 -26.79 -60.79 15.10
C ASP A 458 -25.59 -60.03 14.50
N LEU A 459 -25.21 -58.91 15.09
CA LEU A 459 -24.03 -58.13 14.66
C LEU A 459 -22.73 -58.91 14.90
N LEU A 460 -22.64 -59.54 16.07
CA LEU A 460 -21.50 -60.31 16.56
C LEU A 460 -22.02 -61.55 17.31
N ALA A 461 -22.07 -62.69 16.63
CA ALA A 461 -22.24 -64.00 17.28
C ALA A 461 -20.87 -64.67 17.52
N TYR A 462 -20.76 -65.44 18.60
CA TYR A 462 -19.57 -66.21 18.97
C TYR A 462 -19.98 -67.67 19.22
N ASP A 463 -19.20 -68.63 18.72
CA ASP A 463 -19.47 -70.08 18.76
C ASP A 463 -20.79 -70.57 18.12
N ASP A 464 -21.37 -69.81 17.19
CA ASP A 464 -22.50 -70.28 16.35
C ASP A 464 -21.99 -70.86 15.00
N PRO A 465 -22.36 -72.11 14.63
CA PRO A 465 -21.99 -72.71 13.35
C PRO A 465 -22.82 -72.27 12.13
N ASP A 466 -23.88 -71.47 12.27
CA ASP A 466 -24.63 -70.93 11.13
C ASP A 466 -23.83 -69.82 10.41
N PRO A 467 -23.53 -69.95 9.09
CA PRO A 467 -22.86 -68.91 8.31
C PRO A 467 -23.56 -67.54 8.28
N LEU A 468 -24.84 -67.47 8.70
CA LEU A 468 -25.64 -66.25 8.81
C LEU A 468 -25.95 -65.86 10.27
N ALA A 469 -25.26 -66.43 11.27
CA ALA A 469 -25.42 -65.99 12.65
C ALA A 469 -24.85 -64.59 12.90
N SER A 470 -23.67 -64.29 12.33
CA SER A 470 -22.87 -63.08 12.62
C SER A 470 -22.67 -62.24 11.36
N ALA A 471 -23.25 -61.03 11.31
CA ALA A 471 -23.10 -60.13 10.17
C ALA A 471 -21.64 -59.70 9.95
N VAL A 472 -20.88 -59.43 11.02
CA VAL A 472 -19.44 -59.10 10.93
C VAL A 472 -18.59 -60.33 10.62
N GLY A 473 -18.96 -61.52 11.11
CA GLY A 473 -18.28 -62.77 10.73
C GLY A 473 -18.40 -63.05 9.23
N ASN A 474 -19.64 -62.97 8.72
CA ASN A 474 -19.96 -63.15 7.31
C ASN A 474 -19.26 -62.12 6.39
N LEU A 475 -19.16 -60.85 6.85
CA LEU A 475 -18.35 -59.81 6.19
C LEU A 475 -16.87 -60.22 6.09
N ALA A 476 -16.29 -60.76 7.16
CA ALA A 476 -14.88 -61.16 7.22
C ALA A 476 -14.56 -62.40 6.36
N ASP A 477 -15.49 -63.36 6.26
CA ASP A 477 -15.37 -64.50 5.35
C ASP A 477 -15.39 -64.05 3.88
N GLY A 478 -16.20 -63.04 3.59
CA GLY A 478 -16.21 -62.27 2.35
C GLY A 478 -16.86 -62.99 1.18
N GLU A 479 -17.92 -63.75 1.45
CA GLU A 479 -18.70 -64.46 0.42
C GLU A 479 -19.55 -63.50 -0.42
N PHE A 480 -20.01 -62.38 0.15
CA PHE A 480 -20.81 -61.36 -0.53
C PHE A 480 -19.96 -60.13 -0.90
N GLN A 481 -19.63 -60.02 -2.18
CA GLN A 481 -18.86 -58.91 -2.75
C GLN A 481 -19.57 -58.36 -3.98
N GLU A 482 -19.64 -57.04 -4.09
CA GLU A 482 -20.22 -56.33 -5.23
C GLU A 482 -19.19 -55.34 -5.79
N TRP A 483 -19.24 -55.10 -7.09
CA TRP A 483 -18.48 -54.04 -7.72
C TRP A 483 -19.34 -53.36 -8.79
N GLN A 484 -19.15 -52.06 -8.94
CA GLN A 484 -19.83 -51.22 -9.90
C GLN A 484 -18.79 -50.32 -10.55
N LEU A 485 -18.69 -50.38 -11.88
CA LEU A 485 -17.96 -49.41 -12.69
C LEU A 485 -18.99 -48.63 -13.50
N GLY A 486 -18.88 -47.30 -13.50
CA GLY A 486 -19.78 -46.41 -14.21
C GLY A 486 -19.05 -45.21 -14.78
N VAL A 487 -19.67 -44.57 -15.76
CA VAL A 487 -19.23 -43.28 -16.30
C VAL A 487 -20.45 -42.37 -16.33
N GLU A 488 -20.37 -41.24 -15.64
CA GLU A 488 -21.43 -40.24 -15.54
C GLU A 488 -21.09 -39.05 -16.45
N PHE A 489 -21.96 -38.74 -17.41
CA PHE A 489 -21.79 -37.62 -18.33
C PHE A 489 -22.93 -36.63 -18.16
N SER A 490 -22.61 -35.36 -17.84
CA SER A 490 -23.61 -34.30 -17.73
C SER A 490 -23.16 -33.00 -18.39
N VAL A 491 -24.07 -32.40 -19.16
CA VAL A 491 -23.82 -31.16 -19.91
C VAL A 491 -25.05 -30.25 -19.82
N PRO A 492 -24.94 -29.04 -19.26
CA PRO A 492 -26.03 -28.07 -19.33
C PRO A 492 -26.17 -27.56 -20.77
N LEU A 493 -27.33 -27.80 -21.38
CA LEU A 493 -27.64 -27.27 -22.71
C LEU A 493 -27.78 -25.74 -22.66
N GLY A 494 -27.13 -25.05 -23.60
CA GLY A 494 -27.17 -23.59 -23.72
C GLY A 494 -26.09 -22.80 -22.97
N ARG A 495 -25.42 -23.39 -21.95
CA ARG A 495 -24.18 -22.89 -21.29
C ARG A 495 -24.11 -21.38 -20.93
N ARG A 496 -25.24 -20.69 -20.77
CA ARG A 496 -25.29 -19.21 -20.59
C ARG A 496 -24.44 -18.72 -19.43
N LEU A 497 -24.48 -19.43 -18.29
CA LEU A 497 -23.68 -19.10 -17.10
C LEU A 497 -22.16 -19.17 -17.37
N GLY A 498 -21.70 -20.22 -18.06
CA GLY A 498 -20.27 -20.39 -18.39
C GLY A 498 -19.78 -19.33 -19.39
N HIS A 499 -20.58 -19.01 -20.41
CA HIS A 499 -20.25 -17.92 -21.34
C HIS A 499 -20.23 -16.55 -20.66
N ALA A 500 -21.21 -16.27 -19.78
CA ALA A 500 -21.24 -15.03 -19.01
C ALA A 500 -20.03 -14.92 -18.04
N ALA A 501 -19.62 -16.01 -17.41
CA ALA A 501 -18.45 -16.04 -16.54
C ALA A 501 -17.14 -15.76 -17.30
N VAL A 502 -16.96 -16.36 -18.49
CA VAL A 502 -15.79 -16.10 -19.34
C VAL A 502 -15.79 -14.65 -19.86
N GLN A 503 -16.92 -14.15 -20.35
CA GLN A 503 -17.04 -12.77 -20.83
C GLN A 503 -16.79 -11.75 -19.70
N ASN A 504 -17.28 -12.01 -18.49
CA ASN A 504 -17.04 -11.17 -17.32
C ASN A 504 -15.54 -11.15 -16.98
N ALA A 505 -14.88 -12.30 -16.91
CA ALA A 505 -13.44 -12.38 -16.64
C ALA A 505 -12.59 -11.66 -17.71
N GLU A 506 -12.95 -11.79 -18.99
CA GLU A 506 -12.27 -11.05 -20.08
C GLU A 506 -12.42 -9.52 -19.95
N LEU A 507 -13.60 -9.04 -19.54
CA LEU A 507 -13.83 -7.62 -19.24
C LEU A 507 -13.08 -7.14 -17.98
N LEU A 508 -12.97 -7.97 -16.94
CA LEU A 508 -12.19 -7.66 -15.74
C LEU A 508 -10.69 -7.56 -16.05
N ILE A 509 -10.13 -8.43 -16.88
CA ILE A 509 -8.73 -8.32 -17.35
C ILE A 509 -8.54 -7.03 -18.15
N ALA A 510 -9.45 -6.72 -19.08
CA ALA A 510 -9.36 -5.48 -19.87
C ALA A 510 -9.40 -4.23 -18.98
N ARG A 511 -10.29 -4.20 -17.97
CA ARG A 511 -10.37 -3.13 -16.96
C ARG A 511 -9.08 -3.03 -16.15
N ASN A 512 -8.59 -4.12 -15.58
CA ASN A 512 -7.44 -4.10 -14.68
C ASN A 512 -6.12 -3.77 -15.42
N ARG A 513 -5.99 -4.15 -16.69
CA ARG A 513 -4.89 -3.70 -17.57
C ARG A 513 -4.98 -2.22 -17.94
N ALA A 514 -6.20 -1.67 -18.10
CA ALA A 514 -6.38 -0.23 -18.32
C ALA A 514 -6.02 0.57 -17.06
N ILE A 515 -6.42 0.11 -15.87
CA ILE A 515 -6.05 0.69 -14.58
C ILE A 515 -4.53 0.66 -14.38
N LEU A 516 -3.87 -0.48 -14.67
CA LEU A 516 -2.41 -0.58 -14.57
C LEU A 516 -1.69 0.46 -15.43
N ARG A 517 -2.10 0.67 -16.68
CA ARG A 517 -1.49 1.67 -17.58
C ARG A 517 -1.67 3.11 -17.07
N GLU A 518 -2.83 3.43 -16.51
CA GLU A 518 -3.06 4.78 -15.96
C GLU A 518 -2.30 4.98 -14.64
N GLN A 519 -2.12 3.94 -13.82
CA GLN A 519 -1.21 3.99 -12.65
C GLN A 519 0.25 4.18 -13.07
N GLU A 520 0.75 3.44 -14.08
CA GLU A 520 2.10 3.62 -14.62
C GLU A 520 2.32 5.04 -15.15
N ARG A 521 1.31 5.62 -15.82
CA ARG A 521 1.33 7.03 -16.27
C ARG A 521 1.31 8.03 -15.12
N GLN A 522 0.47 7.79 -14.11
CA GLN A 522 0.37 8.64 -12.91
C GLN A 522 1.70 8.68 -12.16
N ILE A 523 2.36 7.53 -12.00
CA ILE A 523 3.66 7.40 -11.35
C ILE A 523 4.75 8.21 -12.07
N VAL A 524 4.76 8.20 -13.41
CA VAL A 524 5.68 9.02 -14.20
C VAL A 524 5.39 10.52 -14.03
N TYR A 525 4.11 10.90 -13.92
CA TYR A 525 3.70 12.29 -13.66
C TYR A 525 4.12 12.76 -12.26
N ASP A 526 3.85 11.97 -11.22
CA ASP A 526 4.20 12.30 -9.83
C ASP A 526 5.72 12.38 -9.63
N LEU A 527 6.48 11.44 -10.23
CA LEU A 527 7.95 11.49 -10.24
C LEU A 527 8.48 12.72 -10.99
N SER A 528 7.87 13.11 -12.11
CA SER A 528 8.24 14.33 -12.84
C SER A 528 8.00 15.59 -12.00
N ASN A 529 6.91 15.64 -11.24
CA ASN A 529 6.62 16.75 -10.32
C ASN A 529 7.63 16.79 -9.17
N ALA A 530 7.95 15.65 -8.55
CA ALA A 530 8.88 15.57 -7.42
C ALA A 530 10.29 16.09 -7.78
N ILE A 531 10.78 15.81 -8.98
CA ILE A 531 12.08 16.32 -9.46
C ILE A 531 12.00 17.82 -9.73
N ALA A 532 10.98 18.28 -10.46
CA ALA A 532 10.79 19.70 -10.73
C ALA A 532 10.65 20.52 -9.44
N GLU A 533 10.00 19.96 -8.41
CA GLU A 533 9.90 20.55 -7.07
C GLU A 533 11.24 20.54 -6.32
N LYS A 534 12.05 19.47 -6.42
CA LYS A 534 13.43 19.44 -5.87
C LYS A 534 14.31 20.53 -6.47
N ASP A 535 14.30 20.67 -7.79
CA ASP A 535 15.08 21.69 -8.51
C ASP A 535 14.60 23.10 -8.15
N ARG A 536 13.28 23.32 -8.13
CA ARG A 536 12.67 24.60 -7.70
C ARG A 536 13.03 24.94 -6.26
N ALA A 537 12.94 23.98 -5.34
CA ALA A 537 13.22 24.19 -3.92
C ALA A 537 14.70 24.49 -3.67
N TYR A 538 15.62 23.83 -4.39
CA TYR A 538 17.05 24.10 -4.33
C TYR A 538 17.38 25.54 -4.78
N LEU A 539 16.89 25.95 -5.96
CA LEU A 539 17.08 27.32 -6.45
C LEU A 539 16.41 28.37 -5.53
N ALA A 540 15.25 28.04 -4.95
CA ALA A 540 14.59 28.90 -3.97
C ALA A 540 15.40 29.05 -2.68
N ALA A 541 16.03 27.97 -2.18
CA ALA A 541 16.91 28.01 -1.01
C ALA A 541 18.16 28.87 -1.27
N GLN A 542 18.81 28.70 -2.43
CA GLN A 542 19.96 29.53 -2.82
C GLN A 542 19.60 31.01 -2.99
N THR A 543 18.45 31.31 -3.62
CA THR A 543 17.99 32.69 -3.86
C THR A 543 17.56 33.39 -2.57
N SER A 544 16.85 32.68 -1.69
CA SER A 544 16.43 33.20 -0.38
C SER A 544 17.62 33.43 0.55
N LEU A 545 18.64 32.57 0.52
CA LEU A 545 19.90 32.78 1.25
C LEU A 545 20.63 34.06 0.81
N ASN A 546 20.69 34.32 -0.50
CA ASN A 546 21.27 35.56 -1.03
C ASN A 546 20.45 36.80 -0.63
N ARG A 547 19.10 36.70 -0.62
CA ARG A 547 18.22 37.76 -0.11
C ARG A 547 18.41 37.99 1.38
N PHE A 548 18.54 36.93 2.19
CA PHE A 548 18.83 37.02 3.62
C PHE A 548 20.15 37.75 3.85
N LYS A 549 21.25 37.32 3.22
CA LYS A 549 22.56 38.03 3.27
C LYS A 549 22.45 39.51 2.91
N ALA A 550 21.74 39.86 1.84
CA ALA A 550 21.55 41.25 1.41
C ALA A 550 20.78 42.08 2.46
N SER A 551 19.68 41.52 3.00
CA SER A 551 18.91 42.17 4.07
C SER A 551 19.69 42.32 5.37
N TYR A 552 20.48 41.31 5.75
CA TYR A 552 21.32 41.31 6.94
C TYR A 552 22.42 42.37 6.85
N ASN A 553 23.10 42.46 5.70
CA ASN A 553 24.08 43.52 5.45
C ASN A 553 23.45 44.92 5.47
N LEU A 554 22.22 45.08 4.97
CA LEU A 554 21.49 46.35 5.09
C LEU A 554 21.25 46.71 6.56
N LEU A 555 20.70 45.80 7.36
CA LEU A 555 20.44 46.06 8.79
C LEU A 555 21.75 46.37 9.54
N ARG A 556 22.79 45.54 9.37
CA ARG A 556 24.11 45.79 9.95
C ARG A 556 24.68 47.16 9.56
N SER A 557 24.52 47.57 8.30
CA SER A 557 24.98 48.90 7.85
C SER A 557 24.21 50.07 8.49
N LEU A 558 23.00 49.84 9.00
CA LEU A 558 22.24 50.82 9.77
C LEU A 558 22.68 50.80 11.23
N ASP A 559 22.84 49.62 11.84
CA ASP A 559 23.36 49.47 13.20
C ASP A 559 24.75 50.14 13.35
N GLU A 560 25.68 49.87 12.42
CA GLU A 560 27.00 50.53 12.33
C GLU A 560 26.91 52.07 12.20
N GLN A 561 25.84 52.60 11.60
CA GLN A 561 25.64 54.05 11.50
C GLN A 561 25.06 54.66 12.79
N ILE A 562 24.25 53.91 13.55
CA ILE A 562 23.78 54.30 14.89
C ILE A 562 24.97 54.36 15.86
N ASP A 563 25.86 53.36 15.82
CA ASP A 563 27.07 53.31 16.64
C ASP A 563 28.04 54.47 16.33
N LEU A 564 28.07 54.92 15.08
CA LEU A 564 28.81 56.13 14.65
C LEU A 564 28.07 57.45 14.98
N GLY A 565 26.94 57.40 15.68
CA GLY A 565 26.18 58.57 16.12
C GLY A 565 25.49 59.34 15.00
N ARG A 566 25.17 58.69 13.87
CA ARG A 566 24.41 59.30 12.78
C ARG A 566 22.91 59.21 13.07
N ASP A 567 22.17 60.26 12.73
CA ASP A 567 20.71 60.24 12.77
C ASP A 567 20.18 59.34 11.65
N ILE A 568 19.30 58.40 12.02
CA ILE A 568 18.67 57.44 11.10
C ILE A 568 17.17 57.47 11.32
N ASP A 569 16.44 57.51 10.22
CA ASP A 569 14.99 57.37 10.21
C ASP A 569 14.55 56.03 10.85
N LEU A 570 13.73 56.12 11.91
CA LEU A 570 13.22 54.96 12.63
C LEU A 570 12.44 54.01 11.71
N ASP A 571 11.63 54.55 10.79
CA ASP A 571 10.85 53.75 9.86
C ASP A 571 11.75 52.85 9.01
N ARG A 572 12.89 53.39 8.56
CA ARG A 572 13.90 52.65 7.81
C ARG A 572 14.57 51.55 8.64
N LEU A 573 14.84 51.79 9.92
CA LEU A 573 15.42 50.78 10.82
C LEU A 573 14.42 49.64 11.09
N LEU A 574 13.18 49.96 11.46
CA LEU A 574 12.13 48.97 11.73
C LEU A 574 11.78 48.18 10.45
N ASP A 575 11.79 48.83 9.28
CA ASP A 575 11.59 48.13 8.01
C ASP A 575 12.75 47.21 7.65
N ALA A 576 14.00 47.61 7.91
CA ALA A 576 15.16 46.74 7.75
C ALA A 576 15.10 45.51 8.69
N GLN A 577 14.71 45.70 9.96
CA GLN A 577 14.47 44.60 10.90
C GLN A 577 13.40 43.63 10.36
N ARG A 578 12.24 44.13 9.92
CA ARG A 578 11.18 43.30 9.31
C ARG A 578 11.66 42.55 8.06
N ARG A 579 12.48 43.17 7.21
CA ARG A 579 13.03 42.55 5.98
C ARG A 579 13.97 41.39 6.28
N VAL A 580 14.83 41.53 7.29
CA VAL A 580 15.73 40.44 7.72
C VAL A 580 14.90 39.25 8.22
N VAL A 581 13.94 39.49 9.11
CA VAL A 581 13.05 38.45 9.66
C VAL A 581 12.31 37.72 8.54
N ALA A 582 11.68 38.45 7.62
CA ALA A 582 10.99 37.84 6.48
C ALA A 582 11.94 37.03 5.59
N ALA A 583 13.13 37.54 5.29
CA ALA A 583 14.10 36.82 4.45
C ALA A 583 14.69 35.57 5.13
N GLU A 584 14.88 35.59 6.45
CA GLU A 584 15.40 34.46 7.22
C GLU A 584 14.33 33.35 7.37
N VAL A 585 13.07 33.72 7.62
CA VAL A 585 11.93 32.78 7.59
C VAL A 585 11.74 32.17 6.20
N ASP A 586 11.79 32.98 5.13
CA ASP A 586 11.70 32.51 3.75
C ASP A 586 12.85 31.52 3.42
N PHE A 587 14.07 31.79 3.91
CA PHE A 587 15.22 30.88 3.75
C PHE A 587 15.01 29.53 4.45
N PHE A 588 14.64 29.51 5.73
CA PHE A 588 14.38 28.25 6.43
C PHE A 588 13.16 27.50 5.87
N THR A 589 12.17 28.21 5.31
CA THR A 589 11.04 27.62 4.60
C THR A 589 11.51 26.90 3.33
N ALA A 590 12.31 27.57 2.50
CA ALA A 590 12.84 27.00 1.26
C ALA A 590 13.80 25.83 1.53
N LEU A 591 14.67 25.94 2.54
CA LEU A 591 15.58 24.87 2.95
C LEU A 591 14.83 23.62 3.42
N SER A 592 13.80 23.78 4.25
CA SER A 592 12.97 22.65 4.73
C SER A 592 12.14 22.03 3.60
N SER A 593 11.68 22.87 2.64
CA SER A 593 11.02 22.39 1.42
C SER A 593 11.95 21.53 0.58
N TYR A 594 13.24 21.89 0.46
CA TYR A 594 14.23 21.10 -0.27
C TYR A 594 14.45 19.71 0.35
N GLN A 595 14.54 19.61 1.69
CA GLN A 595 14.64 18.30 2.37
C GLN A 595 13.44 17.40 2.07
N VAL A 596 12.22 17.95 2.16
CA VAL A 596 10.98 17.21 1.88
C VAL A 596 10.91 16.82 0.40
N ALA A 597 11.32 17.70 -0.53
CA ALA A 597 11.34 17.42 -1.96
C ALA A 597 12.36 16.31 -2.32
N GLN A 598 13.56 16.32 -1.74
CA GLN A 598 14.53 15.24 -1.90
C GLN A 598 13.94 13.90 -1.39
N LYS A 599 13.33 13.90 -0.20
CA LYS A 599 12.62 12.73 0.32
C LYS A 599 11.44 12.31 -0.59
N ASN A 600 10.73 13.24 -1.22
CA ASN A 600 9.66 12.92 -2.17
C ASN A 600 10.21 12.18 -3.40
N VAL A 601 11.38 12.55 -3.94
CA VAL A 601 12.01 11.77 -5.03
C VAL A 601 12.29 10.32 -4.60
N HIS A 602 12.77 10.11 -3.37
CA HIS A 602 12.96 8.75 -2.82
C HIS A 602 11.65 7.98 -2.56
N PHE A 603 10.58 8.68 -2.17
CA PHE A 603 9.23 8.11 -2.06
C PHE A 603 8.67 7.72 -3.43
N GLU A 604 8.70 8.62 -4.42
CA GLU A 604 8.15 8.39 -5.76
C GLU A 604 8.97 7.38 -6.60
N LYS A 605 10.24 7.13 -6.28
CA LYS A 605 11.01 6.00 -6.86
C LYS A 605 10.97 4.71 -6.04
N SER A 606 10.24 4.71 -4.92
CA SER A 606 10.10 3.57 -3.98
C SER A 606 11.41 3.09 -3.34
N SER A 607 12.40 3.96 -3.16
CA SER A 607 13.66 3.67 -2.46
C SER A 607 13.72 4.27 -1.04
N LEU A 608 12.58 4.71 -0.49
CA LEU A 608 12.52 5.39 0.81
C LEU A 608 13.14 4.57 1.94
N PHE A 609 12.90 3.25 1.94
CA PHE A 609 13.46 2.35 2.94
C PHE A 609 14.98 2.24 2.82
N GLU A 610 15.53 2.07 1.61
CA GLU A 610 16.98 2.06 1.35
C GLU A 610 17.64 3.37 1.81
N ALA A 611 16.98 4.51 1.59
CA ALA A 611 17.51 5.83 1.94
C ALA A 611 17.64 6.05 3.46
N PHE A 612 16.79 5.41 4.27
CA PHE A 612 16.80 5.50 5.74
C PHE A 612 17.26 4.20 6.43
N GLY A 613 17.87 3.25 5.70
CA GLY A 613 18.40 2.01 6.25
C GLY A 613 17.35 1.03 6.81
N VAL A 614 16.09 1.16 6.38
CA VAL A 614 14.99 0.27 6.78
C VAL A 614 14.98 -0.96 5.88
N TYR A 615 14.91 -2.16 6.47
CA TYR A 615 14.81 -3.43 5.76
C TYR A 615 13.55 -4.17 6.19
N LEU A 616 12.78 -4.67 5.22
CA LEU A 616 11.56 -5.45 5.44
C LEU A 616 11.86 -6.94 5.22
N ASP A 617 11.74 -7.75 6.27
CA ASP A 617 11.88 -9.20 6.15
C ASP A 617 10.70 -9.80 5.36
N GLY A 618 10.98 -10.85 4.58
CA GLY A 618 10.02 -11.51 3.70
C GLY A 618 9.63 -10.73 2.42
N ALA A 619 10.10 -9.51 2.21
CA ALA A 619 9.88 -8.80 0.94
C ALA A 619 10.62 -9.51 -0.21
N SER A 620 9.88 -10.10 -1.14
CA SER A 620 10.47 -10.65 -2.36
C SER A 620 10.91 -9.51 -3.29
N ASP A 621 12.22 -9.31 -3.38
CA ASP A 621 12.88 -8.40 -4.35
C ASP A 621 12.83 -8.96 -5.79
N GLU A 622 11.93 -9.91 -6.06
CA GLU A 622 11.67 -10.48 -7.38
C GLU A 622 10.95 -9.45 -8.25
N MET A 623 11.77 -8.74 -9.02
CA MET A 623 11.36 -7.75 -10.01
C MET A 623 10.47 -8.39 -11.09
N ILE A 624 9.14 -8.40 -10.85
CA ILE A 624 8.16 -8.85 -11.86
C ILE A 624 8.36 -7.99 -13.11
N PRO A 625 8.78 -8.58 -14.26
CA PRO A 625 9.09 -7.80 -15.44
C PRO A 625 7.85 -7.02 -15.89
N PRO A 626 8.02 -5.79 -16.44
CA PRO A 626 6.90 -5.03 -16.96
C PRO A 626 6.18 -5.88 -18.00
N ILE A 627 4.85 -6.03 -17.83
CA ILE A 627 4.03 -6.83 -18.74
C ILE A 627 4.16 -6.21 -20.12
N THR A 628 4.81 -6.92 -21.05
CA THR A 628 5.00 -6.45 -22.41
C THR A 628 3.63 -6.05 -22.96
N PRO A 629 3.44 -4.81 -23.45
CA PRO A 629 2.12 -4.33 -23.79
C PRO A 629 1.51 -5.26 -24.83
N ALA A 630 0.44 -5.96 -24.43
CA ALA A 630 -0.34 -6.77 -25.35
C ALA A 630 -0.71 -5.88 -26.54
N ALA A 631 -0.46 -6.39 -27.75
CA ALA A 631 -0.65 -5.66 -28.99
C ALA A 631 -2.03 -4.99 -29.00
N PRO A 632 -2.17 -3.77 -29.58
CA PRO A 632 -3.45 -3.08 -29.64
C PRO A 632 -4.51 -4.04 -30.16
N ILE A 633 -5.58 -4.23 -29.38
CA ILE A 633 -6.72 -5.03 -29.82
C ILE A 633 -7.29 -4.28 -31.02
N GLU A 634 -7.13 -4.84 -32.22
CA GLU A 634 -7.73 -4.27 -33.43
C GLU A 634 -9.24 -4.12 -33.18
N PRO A 635 -9.82 -2.95 -33.48
CA PRO A 635 -11.26 -2.78 -33.31
C PRO A 635 -11.99 -3.83 -34.16
N PRO A 636 -13.12 -4.39 -33.65
CA PRO A 636 -13.82 -5.45 -34.35
C PRO A 636 -14.17 -4.99 -35.79
N PRO A 637 -13.96 -5.84 -36.80
CA PRO A 637 -14.16 -5.45 -38.20
C PRO A 637 -15.61 -4.99 -38.38
N ALA A 638 -15.76 -3.78 -38.95
CA ALA A 638 -17.07 -3.20 -39.21
C ALA A 638 -17.92 -4.17 -40.05
N PRO A 639 -19.23 -4.29 -39.79
CA PRO A 639 -20.09 -5.24 -40.51
C PRO A 639 -20.04 -4.96 -42.01
N ALA A 640 -19.72 -5.99 -42.79
CA ALA A 640 -19.56 -5.88 -44.23
C ALA A 640 -20.88 -5.44 -44.90
N VAL A 641 -20.92 -4.20 -45.38
CA VAL A 641 -22.04 -3.68 -46.15
C VAL A 641 -22.05 -4.36 -47.52
N SER A 642 -23.06 -5.18 -47.79
CA SER A 642 -23.24 -5.84 -49.09
C SER A 642 -23.60 -4.82 -50.17
N GLN A 643 -22.61 -4.42 -50.96
CA GLN A 643 -22.81 -3.59 -52.14
C GLN A 643 -23.33 -4.43 -53.31
N ASP A 644 -24.65 -4.55 -53.43
CA ASP A 644 -25.28 -5.19 -54.58
C ASP A 644 -26.52 -4.40 -55.05
N SER A 645 -26.29 -3.36 -55.86
CA SER A 645 -27.28 -2.82 -56.81
C SER A 645 -26.60 -1.93 -57.85
N LYS A 646 -26.96 -2.09 -59.13
CA LYS A 646 -26.33 -1.39 -60.26
C LYS A 646 -27.16 -0.20 -60.76
N THR A 647 -26.47 0.95 -60.88
CA THR A 647 -26.61 1.99 -61.95
C THR A 647 -27.93 2.78 -62.09
N PRO A 648 -27.96 3.92 -62.82
CA PRO A 648 -26.87 4.86 -63.18
C PRO A 648 -27.19 6.35 -62.83
N GLY A 649 -26.18 7.25 -62.84
CA GLY A 649 -26.43 8.69 -62.75
C GLY A 649 -25.19 9.58 -62.52
N ASP A 650 -24.64 10.09 -63.63
CA ASP A 650 -23.84 11.32 -63.82
C ASP A 650 -23.01 11.98 -62.69
N ASN A 651 -21.69 11.96 -62.93
CA ASN A 651 -20.83 13.16 -63.02
C ASN A 651 -20.94 14.26 -61.95
N PHE A 652 -20.12 14.21 -60.90
CA PHE A 652 -19.38 15.37 -60.36
C PHE A 652 -18.34 14.92 -59.31
N ALA A 653 -17.07 14.80 -59.69
CA ALA A 653 -15.95 14.69 -58.74
C ALA A 653 -14.62 15.11 -59.40
N SER A 654 -14.20 16.35 -59.17
CA SER A 654 -12.86 16.82 -59.50
C SER A 654 -11.83 16.22 -58.54
N THR A 655 -10.74 15.67 -59.07
CA THR A 655 -9.60 15.21 -58.27
C THR A 655 -8.91 16.38 -57.55
N VAL A 656 -8.89 16.35 -56.22
CA VAL A 656 -8.00 17.16 -55.38
C VAL A 656 -7.18 16.22 -54.52
N SER A 657 -5.90 16.07 -54.85
CA SER A 657 -4.92 15.42 -53.98
C SER A 657 -4.50 16.38 -52.88
N TYR A 658 -4.57 15.96 -51.62
CA TYR A 658 -3.96 16.68 -50.51
C TYR A 658 -2.53 16.16 -50.29
N GLU A 659 -1.56 16.91 -50.82
CA GLU A 659 -0.15 16.72 -50.53
C GLU A 659 0.17 17.27 -49.13
N LYS A 660 0.96 16.54 -48.33
CA LYS A 660 1.45 17.03 -47.04
C LYS A 660 2.59 18.04 -47.29
N PRO A 661 2.58 19.23 -46.70
CA PRO A 661 3.71 20.14 -46.78
C PRO A 661 4.86 19.66 -45.89
N THR A 662 5.97 19.26 -46.51
CA THR A 662 7.28 19.13 -45.84
C THR A 662 7.82 20.52 -45.54
N ILE A 663 8.20 20.80 -44.29
CA ILE A 663 8.87 22.05 -43.91
C ILE A 663 10.37 21.77 -43.81
N ASP A 664 11.09 22.09 -44.89
CA ASP A 664 12.55 22.26 -44.90
C ASP A 664 12.88 23.73 -45.21
N ARG A 665 14.00 24.21 -44.66
CA ARG A 665 14.54 25.60 -44.69
C ARG A 665 13.88 26.63 -43.75
N ILE A 666 14.35 26.64 -42.49
CA ILE A 666 14.87 27.88 -41.87
C ILE A 666 16.17 27.53 -41.12
N GLU A 667 17.26 27.38 -41.87
CA GLU A 667 18.59 27.69 -41.34
C GLU A 667 18.90 29.18 -41.63
N THR A 668 19.88 29.75 -40.92
CA THR A 668 20.39 31.14 -41.04
C THR A 668 19.58 32.30 -40.41
N VAL A 669 19.14 32.18 -39.14
CA VAL A 669 19.15 33.32 -38.17
C VAL A 669 19.42 32.78 -36.74
N ALA A 670 20.62 32.27 -36.49
CA ALA A 670 21.01 31.74 -35.17
C ALA A 670 22.51 31.99 -34.89
N GLU A 671 22.95 33.24 -35.04
CA GLU A 671 24.32 33.64 -34.71
C GLU A 671 24.31 35.08 -34.16
N ALA A 672 25.20 35.37 -33.20
CA ALA A 672 25.27 36.60 -32.39
C ALA A 672 24.22 36.79 -31.27
N LEU A 673 24.25 35.91 -30.27
CA LEU A 673 24.02 36.30 -28.86
C LEU A 673 25.26 35.89 -28.04
N PRO A 674 25.91 36.79 -27.29
CA PRO A 674 27.09 36.45 -26.50
C PRO A 674 26.69 35.67 -25.25
N THR A 675 27.14 34.43 -25.16
CA THR A 675 27.06 33.62 -23.92
C THR A 675 28.12 34.10 -22.94
N GLU A 676 27.79 35.08 -22.09
CA GLU A 676 28.57 35.31 -20.87
C GLU A 676 28.36 34.12 -19.93
N GLN A 677 29.40 33.30 -19.79
CA GLN A 677 29.47 32.26 -18.77
C GLN A 677 29.53 32.93 -17.40
N PHE A 678 28.38 33.01 -16.71
CA PHE A 678 28.35 33.19 -15.27
C PHE A 678 28.94 31.95 -14.60
N ASN A 679 30.28 31.89 -14.56
CA ASN A 679 31.00 31.06 -13.60
C ASN A 679 30.69 31.60 -12.20
N ALA A 680 29.60 31.10 -11.61
CA ALA A 680 29.38 31.22 -10.18
C ALA A 680 30.54 30.49 -9.49
N THR A 681 31.48 31.25 -8.95
CA THR A 681 32.50 30.68 -8.07
C THR A 681 31.78 30.02 -6.90
N PRO A 682 32.19 28.80 -6.48
CA PRO A 682 31.73 28.26 -5.21
C PRO A 682 32.18 29.23 -4.12
N ILE A 683 31.22 29.94 -3.52
CA ILE A 683 31.47 30.81 -2.38
C ILE A 683 32.08 29.92 -1.29
N ASN A 684 33.22 30.30 -0.74
CA ASN A 684 33.77 29.58 0.41
C ASN A 684 32.98 29.98 1.66
N TRP A 685 32.29 29.02 2.28
CA TRP A 685 31.40 29.27 3.42
C TRP A 685 32.09 29.17 4.78
N SER A 686 33.36 28.74 4.81
CA SER A 686 34.13 28.54 6.06
C SER A 686 34.40 29.82 6.86
N GLU A 687 34.14 31.01 6.30
CA GLU A 687 34.44 32.32 6.92
C GLU A 687 33.39 32.76 7.96
N PHE A 688 32.32 31.98 8.18
CA PHE A 688 31.19 32.34 9.04
C PHE A 688 30.88 31.33 10.16
N ALA A 689 31.71 30.29 10.33
CA ALA A 689 31.51 29.28 11.37
C ALA A 689 32.09 29.67 12.75
N GLU A 690 32.82 30.79 12.84
CA GLU A 690 33.66 31.13 14.00
C GLU A 690 33.20 32.39 14.77
N THR A 691 31.92 32.77 14.66
CA THR A 691 31.31 33.84 15.47
C THR A 691 30.15 33.34 16.33
N ASP A 692 30.30 33.56 17.64
CA ASP A 692 29.29 33.48 18.70
C ASP A 692 28.70 32.10 19.02
N ALA A 693 29.59 31.22 19.52
CA ALA A 693 29.23 30.04 20.30
C ALA A 693 29.85 30.07 21.72
N GLU A 694 29.47 31.05 22.55
CA GLU A 694 29.68 30.97 24.01
C GLU A 694 28.35 31.12 24.79
N PRO A 695 28.13 30.31 25.86
CA PRO A 695 26.92 30.38 26.67
C PRO A 695 26.98 31.48 27.73
N LEU A 696 25.81 32.03 28.07
CA LEU A 696 25.62 33.05 29.09
C LEU A 696 26.21 32.66 30.47
N ALA A 697 27.24 33.39 30.90
CA ALA A 697 27.70 33.45 32.28
C ALA A 697 27.97 34.92 32.69
N SER A 698 27.57 35.27 33.91
CA SER A 698 27.62 36.63 34.47
C SER A 698 28.99 37.02 35.02
N GLU A 699 29.45 38.27 34.82
CA GLU A 699 29.90 39.20 35.90
C GLU A 699 30.33 40.61 35.39
N TYR A 700 30.79 41.47 36.30
CA TYR A 700 30.80 42.94 36.21
C TYR A 700 32.09 43.58 35.62
N VAL A 701 31.89 44.67 34.86
CA VAL A 701 32.60 45.98 34.89
C VAL A 701 34.14 46.02 35.15
N THR A 702 34.93 46.51 34.19
CA THR A 702 35.81 47.71 34.37
C THR A 702 36.46 48.23 33.07
N VAL A 703 36.94 49.49 33.12
CA VAL A 703 37.46 50.31 32.00
C VAL A 703 38.99 50.20 31.87
N GLY A 704 39.55 50.26 30.64
CA GLY A 704 41.00 50.43 30.42
C GLY A 704 41.41 50.82 28.98
N GLN A 705 41.96 52.04 28.80
CA GLN A 705 42.48 52.55 27.51
C GLN A 705 43.92 52.07 27.22
N LYS A 706 44.31 51.93 25.92
CA LYS A 706 45.26 52.84 25.21
C LYS A 706 45.78 52.32 23.85
N ASN A 707 45.80 53.25 22.87
CA ASN A 707 46.83 53.62 21.86
C ASN A 707 47.73 52.51 21.25
N ALA A 708 48.04 52.48 19.94
CA ALA A 708 48.68 53.56 19.15
C ALA A 708 48.77 53.17 17.63
N VAL A 709 48.70 54.11 16.65
CA VAL A 709 49.84 54.61 15.78
C VAL A 709 50.42 53.55 14.82
N ALA A 710 50.61 53.69 13.48
CA ALA A 710 50.48 54.76 12.45
C ALA A 710 50.18 54.10 11.05
N ASN A 711 50.32 54.65 9.83
CA ASN A 711 50.83 55.94 9.31
C ASN A 711 50.31 56.25 7.85
N GLU A 712 50.69 57.42 7.30
CA GLU A 712 51.00 57.79 5.88
C GLU A 712 50.15 57.27 4.68
N ALA A 713 49.47 58.10 3.88
CA ALA A 713 49.95 59.07 2.84
C ALA A 713 49.92 58.44 1.40
N VAL A 714 49.72 59.13 0.25
CA VAL A 714 49.60 60.58 -0.09
C VAL A 714 48.97 60.79 -1.49
N THR A 715 48.32 61.94 -1.76
CA THR A 715 47.95 62.54 -3.10
C THR A 715 47.02 61.79 -4.08
N SER A 716 46.26 62.41 -5.02
CA SER A 716 45.98 63.83 -5.35
C SER A 716 44.71 64.00 -6.21
N SER A 717 44.04 65.15 -6.12
CA SER A 717 43.02 65.69 -7.06
C SER A 717 43.66 66.12 -8.40
N PRO A 718 42.94 66.34 -9.54
CA PRO A 718 41.81 67.28 -9.75
C PRO A 718 40.60 66.66 -10.52
N GLY A 719 39.46 67.30 -10.81
CA GLY A 719 38.94 68.64 -10.50
C GLY A 719 38.16 69.29 -11.69
N TRP A 720 37.12 70.07 -11.39
CA TRP A 720 36.41 71.10 -12.23
C TRP A 720 35.27 70.72 -13.21
N GLY A 721 34.23 71.59 -13.24
CA GLY A 721 33.24 71.77 -14.34
C GLY A 721 31.76 71.50 -13.99
N ALA A 722 31.05 72.41 -13.30
CA ALA A 722 30.16 73.45 -13.89
C ALA A 722 28.94 72.90 -14.68
N ARG A 723 27.68 73.00 -14.19
CA ARG A 723 26.78 74.19 -14.07
C ARG A 723 25.79 74.26 -15.24
N GLY A 724 24.48 74.23 -14.95
CA GLY A 724 23.41 74.45 -15.94
C GLY A 724 22.02 74.19 -15.33
N ASP A 725 21.21 75.25 -15.25
CA ASP A 725 19.83 75.23 -14.77
C ASP A 725 18.87 74.66 -15.84
N ASP A 726 17.73 74.08 -15.44
CA ASP A 726 16.39 74.58 -15.84
C ASP A 726 15.22 73.68 -15.38
N GLN A 727 14.23 74.32 -14.78
CA GLN A 727 12.81 73.94 -14.63
C GLN A 727 11.99 74.78 -15.65
N PRO A 728 10.63 74.73 -15.81
CA PRO A 728 9.58 74.02 -15.06
C PRO A 728 8.43 73.41 -15.94
N LYS A 729 7.31 73.09 -15.27
CA LYS A 729 5.88 72.98 -15.73
C LYS A 729 5.38 71.57 -16.10
N GLN A 730 4.37 71.00 -15.42
CA GLN A 730 2.95 71.41 -15.23
C GLN A 730 2.10 71.37 -16.51
N HIS A 731 1.27 70.34 -16.65
CA HIS A 731 -0.21 70.39 -16.61
C HIS A 731 -0.70 68.95 -16.26
N ASP A 732 -1.63 68.63 -15.37
CA ASP A 732 -3.00 69.10 -15.01
C ASP A 732 -4.11 68.23 -15.62
N GLU A 733 -5.24 68.15 -14.91
CA GLU A 733 -6.48 67.40 -15.20
C GLU A 733 -6.42 65.85 -15.07
N SER A 734 -7.40 65.09 -14.54
CA SER A 734 -8.43 65.19 -13.48
C SER A 734 -9.66 64.32 -13.86
N LEU A 735 -10.54 64.03 -12.87
CA LEU A 735 -11.90 63.43 -12.99
C LEU A 735 -11.93 61.88 -13.14
N GLN A 736 -12.39 61.13 -12.12
CA GLN A 736 -13.80 60.74 -11.81
C GLN A 736 -14.34 59.60 -12.72
N ALA A 737 -15.10 58.59 -12.28
CA ALA A 737 -15.74 58.28 -10.98
C ALA A 737 -15.93 56.74 -10.77
N THR A 738 -16.46 56.35 -9.60
CA THR A 738 -16.82 55.00 -9.12
C THR A 738 -18.34 54.71 -9.32
N PRO A 739 -18.97 53.65 -8.73
CA PRO A 739 -18.80 52.18 -8.80
C PRO A 739 -20.13 51.47 -9.24
N VAL A 740 -20.54 50.32 -8.64
CA VAL A 740 -21.87 49.62 -8.70
C VAL A 740 -22.06 48.66 -9.92
N ASP A 741 -22.56 47.40 -9.86
CA ASP A 741 -22.92 46.44 -8.77
C ASP A 741 -22.96 44.96 -9.30
N PRO A 742 -23.19 43.92 -8.45
CA PRO A 742 -23.30 42.48 -8.81
C PRO A 742 -24.76 42.00 -9.06
N PHE A 743 -25.01 40.66 -8.99
CA PHE A 743 -26.25 39.83 -9.23
C PHE A 743 -26.27 39.07 -10.59
N ALA A 744 -26.84 37.85 -10.77
CA ALA A 744 -27.60 36.95 -9.87
C ALA A 744 -27.52 35.43 -10.24
N THR A 745 -27.69 34.58 -9.21
CA THR A 745 -28.40 33.27 -9.06
C THR A 745 -28.87 32.35 -10.22
N SER A 746 -28.86 31.04 -9.88
CA SER A 746 -29.91 29.98 -9.98
C SER A 746 -29.95 28.91 -11.09
N VAL A 747 -29.80 27.65 -10.63
CA VAL A 747 -30.58 26.42 -10.93
C VAL A 747 -30.65 25.89 -12.38
N GLU A 748 -30.01 24.74 -12.58
CA GLU A 748 -30.66 23.46 -12.95
C GLU A 748 -29.92 22.28 -12.28
#